data_AF-A0A259NDU4-F1
#
_entry.id   AF-A0A259NDU4-F1
#
_cell.length_a   1.000
_cell.length_b   1.000
_cell.length_c   1.000
_cell.angle_alpha   90.00
_cell.angle_beta   90.00
_cell.angle_gamma   90.00
#
_symmetry.space_group_name_H-M   'P 1'
#
loop_
_entity.id
_entity.type
_entity.pdbx_description
1 polymer ?
#
loop_
_entity_poly.entity_id
_entity_poly.type
_entity_poly.pdbx_seq_one_letter_code
_entity_poly.pdbx_strand_id
1 'polypeptide(L)'
;MSAQEKIWDIPGGIHPAERKELSNRTPIQQAPLPKRLLLPLVQHIGAAAEPCVVVGQRVRKGEKVATANGVVSVPLHAPTSGTVVFIGEQPYPHASGMLAPAIVIDSDGLDEWVELTPPADYRSLEPGELLTLIREAGINGLGGAGFPTAVKLTARPTQKIHTLIINGTECEPYITADDLLMRERAAELVAGIKILAHLIQPEQVLIGIEDNKPEAIAAVRAACAGHDYQVRVFPTKYPSGGEKQLIQILTGVEVPSGGLPADIGILCQNVGTCVAIHDAVLLGKPLISRITTLTGEALARPGNVEALIGTPVGELLAFAGLDTSKLNRLIMGGPMMGFTLPSLDVPLIKTSNCLLASTAAELPPPPPAMPCIRCGECAEACPASLLPQQLHFFALGQEHEQLKAHNLFDCIECGACAYVCPSSIPLVQYYRAAKAEIRELEQKQLKAEHSKQRFEQRQERLRRAEEQKEAERKARAEKAARAKAAQAEAPVAAAAAPADEALKKLKIEASMAQVALKKAEKQLAAHDTSELQAQVAELRAAAEAAQKALADAQATAPVPAPKPAGDEALKKAKIDVAMLKAQLRKLEKTEAPDDDQQAEIARLRQQLEAAEKALVDLQNQAPAPAAKPAGDEALKKAKIEAAMLKAQLRKLEKIENPDDDQQTEIARLRQQLEAAEKALVGLQNQAPAPAAKPAGDEVLKKAKVELAMKRAELKKAEKAGADEADLQPLRAALTAAEQALHAAEATSGKPAPEQVRTERPGVDEKFKALKTEAAFARADLRKLERDESTASEALEQARTRLAEAERKLNEYQP
;
A
#
# COMPACT_ATOMS: atom_id res chain seq x y z
N MET A 1 -55.32 29.53 -8.58
CA MET A 1 -54.73 29.64 -7.23
C MET A 1 -54.01 28.33 -6.98
N SER A 2 -52.68 28.28 -7.14
CA SER A 2 -51.95 27.03 -6.85
C SER A 2 -52.07 26.78 -5.35
N ALA A 3 -52.33 25.54 -4.95
CA ALA A 3 -52.22 25.16 -3.55
C ALA A 3 -50.86 25.65 -3.05
N GLN A 4 -50.83 26.47 -2.00
CA GLN A 4 -49.59 26.70 -1.26
C GLN A 4 -49.22 25.34 -0.68
N GLU A 5 -48.29 24.67 -1.35
CA GLU A 5 -47.90 23.32 -0.99
C GLU A 5 -47.19 23.36 0.37
N LYS A 6 -47.66 22.47 1.25
CA LYS A 6 -47.36 22.46 2.68
C LYS A 6 -45.86 22.33 2.94
N ILE A 7 -45.33 23.21 3.79
CA ILE A 7 -43.98 23.15 4.33
C ILE A 7 -44.09 22.73 5.80
N TRP A 8 -43.16 21.90 6.26
CA TRP A 8 -43.13 21.39 7.62
C TRP A 8 -42.02 22.09 8.41
N ASP A 9 -42.26 22.34 9.69
CA ASP A 9 -41.22 22.80 10.60
C ASP A 9 -40.37 21.61 11.08
N ILE A 10 -39.13 21.89 11.48
CA ILE A 10 -38.22 20.92 12.06
C ILE A 10 -38.07 21.16 13.57
N PRO A 11 -37.84 20.10 14.37
CA PRO A 11 -37.46 20.25 15.77
C PRO A 11 -36.22 21.14 15.92
N GLY A 12 -36.18 21.92 17.00
CA GLY A 12 -35.04 22.75 17.36
C GLY A 12 -34.54 23.68 16.26
N GLY A 13 -33.24 23.92 16.22
CA GLY A 13 -32.60 24.92 15.37
C GLY A 13 -32.47 26.29 16.06
N ILE A 14 -31.74 27.20 15.40
CA ILE A 14 -31.36 28.52 15.91
C ILE A 14 -31.35 29.57 14.79
N HIS A 15 -31.29 30.84 15.17
CA HIS A 15 -31.22 31.99 14.26
C HIS A 15 -29.96 32.84 14.53
N PRO A 16 -28.76 32.35 14.16
CA PRO A 16 -27.55 33.16 14.25
C PRO A 16 -27.61 34.36 13.29
N ALA A 17 -26.87 35.42 13.59
CA ALA A 17 -26.75 36.57 12.70
C ALA A 17 -26.19 36.13 11.33
N GLU A 18 -26.94 36.38 10.26
CA GLU A 18 -26.64 35.80 8.95
C GLU A 18 -25.37 36.34 8.31
N ARG A 19 -25.11 37.66 8.42
CA ARG A 19 -23.92 38.34 7.87
C ARG A 19 -23.61 38.06 6.38
N LYS A 20 -24.64 37.72 5.61
CA LYS A 20 -24.54 37.44 4.16
C LYS A 20 -24.30 38.71 3.33
N GLU A 21 -24.71 39.87 3.85
CA GLU A 21 -24.57 41.17 3.20
C GLU A 21 -23.13 41.61 2.95
N LEU A 22 -22.15 40.99 3.62
CA LEU A 22 -20.73 41.24 3.40
C LEU A 22 -20.30 40.77 2.02
N SER A 23 -20.74 39.59 1.59
CA SER A 23 -20.24 38.90 0.39
C SER A 23 -21.26 38.76 -0.75
N ASN A 24 -22.55 39.06 -0.53
CA ASN A 24 -23.62 38.85 -1.53
C ASN A 24 -23.88 40.01 -2.50
N ARG A 25 -23.13 41.11 -2.40
CA ARG A 25 -23.40 42.37 -3.12
C ARG A 25 -22.66 42.52 -4.44
N THR A 26 -21.70 41.65 -4.72
CA THR A 26 -20.90 41.69 -5.95
C THR A 26 -21.10 40.40 -6.74
N PRO A 27 -21.01 40.45 -8.09
CA PRO A 27 -21.05 39.25 -8.91
C PRO A 27 -19.89 38.29 -8.58
N ILE A 28 -20.02 37.04 -9.01
CA ILE A 28 -18.94 36.06 -8.92
C ILE A 28 -17.74 36.56 -9.73
N GLN A 29 -16.59 36.71 -9.06
CA GLN A 29 -15.34 37.14 -9.68
C GLN A 29 -14.47 35.94 -10.05
N GLN A 30 -13.68 36.06 -11.12
CA GLN A 30 -12.66 35.06 -11.42
C GLN A 30 -11.44 35.28 -10.52
N ALA A 31 -11.02 34.25 -9.79
CA ALA A 31 -9.78 34.33 -9.02
C ALA A 31 -8.57 34.43 -9.98
N PRO A 32 -7.50 35.13 -9.58
CA PRO A 32 -6.25 35.13 -10.33
C PRO A 32 -5.72 33.70 -10.52
N LEU A 33 -5.04 33.46 -11.65
CA LEU A 33 -4.39 32.19 -11.88
C LEU A 33 -3.26 31.99 -10.86
N PRO A 34 -3.29 30.95 -10.02
CA PRO A 34 -2.30 30.76 -8.98
C PRO A 34 -0.97 30.31 -9.56
N LYS A 35 0.12 30.68 -8.88
CA LYS A 35 1.48 30.27 -9.29
C LYS A 35 1.73 28.79 -9.03
N ARG A 36 1.13 28.27 -7.95
CA ARG A 36 1.28 26.89 -7.50
C ARG A 36 -0.06 26.36 -7.02
N LEU A 37 -0.33 25.10 -7.36
CA LEU A 37 -1.52 24.38 -6.94
C LEU A 37 -1.09 23.17 -6.11
N LEU A 38 -1.73 22.96 -4.96
CA LEU A 38 -1.55 21.77 -4.14
C LEU A 38 -2.83 20.96 -4.20
N LEU A 39 -2.79 19.77 -4.77
CA LEU A 39 -3.95 18.90 -4.95
C LEU A 39 -3.86 17.70 -4.01
N PRO A 40 -4.41 17.81 -2.77
CA PRO A 40 -4.56 16.65 -1.89
C PRO A 40 -5.27 15.51 -2.61
N LEU A 41 -4.77 14.29 -2.44
CA LEU A 41 -5.33 13.08 -3.03
C LEU A 41 -6.62 12.63 -2.34
N VAL A 42 -6.85 13.10 -1.11
CA VAL A 42 -8.09 12.90 -0.36
C VAL A 42 -8.89 14.19 -0.40
N GLN A 43 -10.01 14.21 -1.14
CA GLN A 43 -10.96 15.34 -1.14
C GLN A 43 -12.41 14.89 -0.95
N HIS A 44 -12.59 13.68 -0.41
CA HIS A 44 -13.87 13.02 -0.22
C HIS A 44 -13.77 11.97 0.89
N ILE A 45 -14.92 11.47 1.37
CA ILE A 45 -14.98 10.48 2.47
C ILE A 45 -14.35 9.11 2.16
N GLY A 46 -14.22 8.79 0.88
CA GLY A 46 -13.68 7.52 0.40
C GLY A 46 -12.16 7.41 0.35
N ALA A 47 -11.64 6.37 -0.31
CA ALA A 47 -10.19 6.10 -0.37
C ALA A 47 -9.44 7.08 -1.28
N ALA A 48 -8.28 7.57 -0.82
CA ALA A 48 -7.43 8.53 -1.54
C ALA A 48 -7.24 8.14 -3.02
N ALA A 49 -7.32 9.12 -3.92
CA ALA A 49 -7.00 8.92 -5.32
C ALA A 49 -5.51 8.56 -5.48
N GLU A 50 -5.17 7.76 -6.49
CA GLU A 50 -3.81 7.34 -6.78
C GLU A 50 -3.23 8.20 -7.91
N PRO A 51 -2.07 8.86 -7.74
CA PRO A 51 -1.44 9.65 -8.80
C PRO A 51 -1.20 8.80 -10.04
N CYS A 52 -1.56 9.33 -11.21
CA CYS A 52 -1.26 8.72 -12.51
C CYS A 52 -0.24 9.53 -13.33
N VAL A 53 0.37 10.54 -12.71
CA VAL A 53 1.42 11.41 -13.26
C VAL A 53 2.71 11.29 -12.45
N VAL A 54 3.82 11.74 -13.02
CA VAL A 54 5.15 11.73 -12.37
C VAL A 54 5.71 13.14 -12.21
N VAL A 55 6.64 13.31 -11.26
CA VAL A 55 7.37 14.58 -11.09
C VAL A 55 8.20 14.87 -12.35
N GLY A 56 8.12 16.11 -12.85
CA GLY A 56 8.71 16.57 -14.11
C GLY A 56 7.73 16.57 -15.28
N GLN A 57 6.59 15.87 -15.18
CA GLN A 57 5.60 15.81 -16.25
C GLN A 57 4.87 17.14 -16.43
N ARG A 58 4.80 17.63 -17.67
CA ARG A 58 3.88 18.71 -18.06
C ARG A 58 2.46 18.17 -18.16
N VAL A 59 1.51 18.88 -17.56
CA VAL A 59 0.07 18.58 -17.61
C VAL A 59 -0.70 19.76 -18.18
N ARG A 60 -1.84 19.47 -18.83
CA ARG A 60 -2.78 20.47 -19.35
C ARG A 60 -3.98 20.65 -18.44
N LYS A 61 -4.67 21.78 -18.57
CA LYS A 61 -5.91 22.05 -17.83
C LYS A 61 -6.99 21.02 -18.17
N GLY A 62 -7.59 20.45 -17.14
CA GLY A 62 -8.58 19.37 -17.25
C GLY A 62 -7.98 17.98 -17.43
N GLU A 63 -6.65 17.83 -17.54
CA GLU A 63 -6.01 16.53 -17.64
C GLU A 63 -6.15 15.75 -16.33
N LYS A 64 -6.47 14.46 -16.40
CA LYS A 64 -6.55 13.59 -15.21
C LYS A 64 -5.15 13.36 -14.64
N VAL A 65 -4.95 13.73 -13.36
CA VAL A 65 -3.67 13.61 -12.65
C VAL A 65 -3.67 12.54 -11.55
N ALA A 66 -4.85 12.12 -11.09
CA ALA A 66 -5.00 11.00 -10.18
C ALA A 66 -6.27 10.19 -10.50
N THR A 67 -6.17 8.86 -10.39
CA THR A 67 -7.27 7.92 -10.63
C THR A 67 -7.98 7.54 -9.33
N ALA A 68 -9.29 7.27 -9.41
CA ALA A 68 -10.07 6.81 -8.27
C ALA A 68 -9.59 5.43 -7.75
N ASN A 69 -9.51 5.28 -6.43
CA ASN A 69 -9.16 4.02 -5.77
C ASN A 69 -10.41 3.33 -5.19
N GLY A 70 -10.94 2.34 -5.90
CA GLY A 70 -12.14 1.60 -5.50
C GLY A 70 -13.46 2.37 -5.73
N VAL A 71 -14.58 1.82 -5.25
CA VAL A 71 -15.94 2.31 -5.58
C VAL A 71 -16.22 3.68 -4.98
N VAL A 72 -15.89 3.90 -3.70
CA VAL A 72 -16.06 5.19 -3.03
C VAL A 72 -14.78 5.99 -3.20
N SER A 73 -14.57 6.55 -4.40
CA SER A 73 -13.44 7.41 -4.74
C SER A 73 -13.71 8.12 -6.07
N VAL A 74 -13.10 9.27 -6.31
CA VAL A 74 -13.20 10.00 -7.59
C VAL A 74 -11.84 10.49 -8.08
N PRO A 75 -11.62 10.63 -9.41
CA PRO A 75 -10.39 11.18 -9.96
C PRO A 75 -10.14 12.64 -9.59
N LEU A 76 -8.89 13.06 -9.78
CA LEU A 76 -8.46 14.46 -9.74
C LEU A 76 -7.92 14.89 -11.09
N HIS A 77 -8.14 16.16 -11.43
CA HIS A 77 -7.72 16.76 -12.69
C HIS A 77 -6.88 17.98 -12.40
N ALA A 78 -5.93 18.29 -13.30
CA ALA A 78 -5.13 19.49 -13.26
C ALA A 78 -6.01 20.73 -13.46
N PRO A 79 -6.06 21.66 -12.49
CA PRO A 79 -6.89 22.87 -12.61
C PRO A 79 -6.41 23.89 -13.63
N THR A 80 -5.14 23.84 -13.98
CA THR A 80 -4.52 24.64 -15.05
C THR A 80 -3.35 23.88 -15.66
N SER A 81 -2.79 24.38 -16.76
CA SER A 81 -1.56 23.84 -17.36
C SER A 81 -0.33 24.17 -16.52
N GLY A 82 0.63 23.27 -16.51
CA GLY A 82 1.82 23.46 -15.69
C GLY A 82 2.70 22.21 -15.63
N THR A 83 3.62 22.20 -14.68
CA THR A 83 4.54 21.08 -14.46
C THR A 83 4.31 20.48 -13.08
N VAL A 84 4.21 19.16 -13.00
CA VAL A 84 4.16 18.45 -11.72
C VAL A 84 5.53 18.54 -11.07
N VAL A 85 5.64 19.31 -9.99
CA VAL A 85 6.93 19.57 -9.32
C VAL A 85 7.16 18.69 -8.09
N PHE A 86 6.08 18.15 -7.50
CA PHE A 86 6.19 17.31 -6.32
C PHE A 86 4.98 16.38 -6.16
N ILE A 87 5.20 15.18 -5.62
CA ILE A 87 4.15 14.25 -5.19
C ILE A 87 4.55 13.73 -3.81
N GLY A 88 3.75 14.03 -2.78
CA GLY A 88 4.05 13.66 -1.39
C GLY A 88 3.26 14.45 -0.37
N GLU A 89 3.69 14.41 0.89
CA GLU A 89 3.02 15.08 2.02
C GLU A 89 3.02 16.61 1.84
N GLN A 90 1.83 17.21 1.92
CA GLN A 90 1.60 18.65 1.80
C GLN A 90 0.52 19.12 2.79
N PRO A 91 0.44 20.43 3.11
CA PRO A 91 -0.60 20.97 3.97
C PRO A 91 -2.01 20.55 3.54
N TYR A 92 -2.81 20.06 4.48
CA TYR A 92 -4.19 19.64 4.25
C TYR A 92 -5.17 20.52 5.07
N PRO A 93 -6.35 20.87 4.53
CA PRO A 93 -7.36 21.64 5.25
C PRO A 93 -7.95 20.84 6.42
N HIS A 94 -7.29 20.93 7.57
CA HIS A 94 -7.72 20.31 8.81
C HIS A 94 -7.27 21.13 10.03
N ALA A 95 -8.06 21.10 11.09
CA ALA A 95 -7.83 21.88 12.32
C ALA A 95 -6.48 21.58 13.00
N SER A 96 -5.94 20.38 12.84
CA SER A 96 -4.65 19.99 13.43
C SER A 96 -3.43 20.43 12.62
N GLY A 97 -3.61 20.95 11.40
CA GLY A 97 -2.50 21.25 10.49
C GLY A 97 -1.78 20.02 9.98
N MET A 98 -2.47 18.87 9.94
CA MET A 98 -1.89 17.64 9.40
C MET A 98 -1.49 17.80 7.93
N LEU A 99 -0.52 16.99 7.52
CA LEU A 99 -0.16 16.83 6.12
C LEU A 99 -0.96 15.67 5.52
N ALA A 100 -1.17 15.73 4.21
CA ALA A 100 -1.70 14.63 3.42
C ALA A 100 -0.94 14.50 2.09
N PRO A 101 -0.87 13.29 1.51
CA PRO A 101 -0.36 13.09 0.16
C PRO A 101 -1.10 13.98 -0.86
N ALA A 102 -0.34 14.72 -1.66
CA ALA A 102 -0.82 15.65 -2.66
C ALA A 102 0.08 15.68 -3.90
N ILE A 103 -0.48 16.13 -5.01
CA ILE A 103 0.25 16.49 -6.24
C ILE A 103 0.42 18.01 -6.25
N VAL A 104 1.65 18.49 -6.45
CA VAL A 104 1.95 19.93 -6.56
C VAL A 104 2.25 20.26 -8.02
N ILE A 105 1.54 21.26 -8.55
CA ILE A 105 1.68 21.74 -9.92
C ILE A 105 2.13 23.20 -9.88
N ASP A 106 3.25 23.51 -10.51
CA ASP A 106 3.64 24.90 -10.80
C ASP A 106 3.00 25.30 -12.13
N SER A 107 2.19 26.36 -12.08
CA SER A 107 1.46 26.88 -13.25
C SER A 107 2.43 27.47 -14.25
N ASP A 108 2.23 27.15 -15.54
CA ASP A 108 3.01 27.76 -16.63
C ASP A 108 2.43 29.11 -17.09
N GLY A 109 1.29 29.52 -16.52
CA GLY A 109 0.60 30.77 -16.88
C GLY A 109 -0.17 30.72 -18.20
N LEU A 110 -0.18 29.58 -18.90
CA LEU A 110 -0.79 29.45 -20.22
C LEU A 110 -2.27 29.05 -20.18
N ASP A 111 -2.71 28.41 -19.09
CA ASP A 111 -4.08 27.91 -18.89
C ASP A 111 -4.58 27.03 -20.05
N GLU A 112 -3.67 26.23 -20.63
CA GLU A 112 -3.87 25.47 -21.86
C GLU A 112 -4.71 24.20 -21.60
N TRP A 113 -5.88 24.11 -22.23
CA TRP A 113 -6.81 22.99 -22.06
C TRP A 113 -6.40 21.70 -22.78
N VAL A 114 -6.80 20.56 -22.22
CA VAL A 114 -6.98 19.33 -23.00
C VAL A 114 -8.13 19.51 -24.00
N GLU A 115 -8.18 18.66 -25.03
CA GLU A 115 -9.35 18.61 -25.90
C GLU A 115 -10.56 18.13 -25.10
N LEU A 116 -11.62 18.95 -25.07
CA LEU A 116 -12.86 18.62 -24.39
C LEU A 116 -13.76 17.84 -25.34
N THR A 117 -14.16 16.64 -24.94
CA THR A 117 -14.99 15.74 -25.75
C THR A 117 -16.34 15.46 -25.06
N PRO A 118 -17.24 16.46 -24.96
CA PRO A 118 -18.58 16.20 -24.45
C PRO A 118 -19.35 15.23 -25.37
N PRO A 119 -20.24 14.40 -24.83
CA PRO A 119 -21.15 13.60 -25.65
C PRO A 119 -22.04 14.51 -26.51
N ALA A 120 -22.30 14.10 -27.75
CA ALA A 120 -23.17 14.84 -28.66
C ALA A 120 -24.61 14.98 -28.10
N ASP A 121 -25.11 13.92 -27.48
CA ASP A 121 -26.34 13.92 -26.70
C ASP A 121 -26.21 12.95 -25.52
N TYR A 122 -26.33 13.45 -24.30
CA TYR A 122 -26.26 12.60 -23.12
C TYR A 122 -27.48 11.67 -23.00
N ARG A 123 -28.60 11.99 -23.65
CA ARG A 123 -29.85 11.21 -23.58
C ARG A 123 -29.78 9.91 -24.38
N SER A 124 -28.79 9.79 -25.27
CA SER A 124 -28.53 8.55 -25.99
C SER A 124 -27.52 7.64 -25.29
N LEU A 125 -26.92 8.09 -24.18
CA LEU A 125 -26.01 7.26 -23.41
C LEU A 125 -26.78 6.31 -22.50
N GLU A 126 -26.22 5.13 -22.27
CA GLU A 126 -26.76 4.24 -21.24
C GLU A 126 -26.55 4.86 -19.84
N PRO A 127 -27.46 4.65 -18.87
CA PRO A 127 -27.34 5.22 -17.53
C PRO A 127 -25.99 4.95 -16.85
N GLY A 128 -25.42 3.76 -17.08
CA GLY A 128 -24.10 3.39 -16.56
C GLY A 128 -22.94 4.18 -17.19
N GLU A 129 -23.04 4.55 -18.46
CA GLU A 129 -22.04 5.35 -19.16
C GLU A 129 -22.09 6.80 -18.69
N LEU A 130 -23.30 7.36 -18.53
CA LEU A 130 -23.50 8.69 -17.97
C LEU A 130 -22.99 8.79 -16.52
N LEU A 131 -23.24 7.76 -15.69
CA LEU A 131 -22.66 7.65 -14.35
C LEU A 131 -21.13 7.59 -14.38
N THR A 132 -20.57 6.84 -15.32
CA THR A 132 -19.12 6.75 -15.52
C THR A 132 -18.53 8.10 -15.92
N LEU A 133 -19.20 8.84 -16.80
CA LEU A 133 -18.78 10.19 -17.17
C LEU A 133 -18.76 11.13 -15.96
N ILE A 134 -19.84 11.17 -15.17
CA ILE A 134 -19.93 11.98 -13.95
C ILE A 134 -18.83 11.59 -12.95
N ARG A 135 -18.55 10.29 -12.82
CA ARG A 135 -17.48 9.77 -11.97
C ARG A 135 -16.11 10.20 -12.47
N GLU A 136 -15.82 10.00 -13.76
CA GLU A 136 -14.53 10.31 -14.37
C GLU A 136 -14.25 11.81 -14.39
N ALA A 137 -15.28 12.66 -14.42
CA ALA A 137 -15.15 14.11 -14.25
C ALA A 137 -14.71 14.53 -12.82
N GLY A 138 -14.61 13.59 -11.88
CA GLY A 138 -14.12 13.85 -10.53
C GLY A 138 -15.17 14.46 -9.60
N ILE A 139 -16.46 14.38 -9.91
CA ILE A 139 -17.51 15.10 -9.17
C ILE A 139 -17.83 14.40 -7.84
N ASN A 140 -17.75 15.16 -6.75
CA ASN A 140 -18.27 14.78 -5.44
C ASN A 140 -19.26 15.84 -4.93
N GLY A 141 -19.95 15.55 -3.82
CA GLY A 141 -20.93 16.44 -3.22
C GLY A 141 -20.28 17.72 -2.69
N LEU A 142 -20.55 18.85 -3.36
CA LEU A 142 -19.97 20.16 -3.04
C LEU A 142 -20.58 20.83 -1.79
N GLY A 143 -21.68 20.29 -1.26
CA GLY A 143 -22.38 20.79 -0.08
C GLY A 143 -21.70 20.48 1.27
N GLY A 144 -20.51 19.87 1.29
CA GLY A 144 -19.70 19.72 2.50
C GLY A 144 -19.03 18.36 2.63
N ALA A 145 -19.79 17.28 2.86
CA ALA A 145 -19.24 15.96 3.20
C ALA A 145 -18.38 15.30 2.10
N GLY A 146 -18.40 15.82 0.86
CA GLY A 146 -17.55 15.35 -0.22
C GLY A 146 -17.87 13.92 -0.67
N PHE A 147 -19.11 13.44 -0.55
CA PHE A 147 -19.45 12.08 -0.98
C PHE A 147 -19.39 11.95 -2.52
N PRO A 148 -18.74 10.93 -3.12
CA PRO A 148 -18.71 10.73 -4.56
C PRO A 148 -20.09 10.75 -5.21
N THR A 149 -20.33 11.67 -6.15
CA THR A 149 -21.68 11.93 -6.69
C THR A 149 -22.19 10.74 -7.47
N ALA A 150 -21.36 10.10 -8.30
CA ALA A 150 -21.76 8.90 -9.03
C ALA A 150 -22.20 7.76 -8.11
N VAL A 151 -21.55 7.56 -6.96
CA VAL A 151 -21.96 6.53 -5.98
C VAL A 151 -23.32 6.87 -5.37
N LYS A 152 -23.58 8.15 -5.13
CA LYS A 152 -24.87 8.64 -4.62
C LYS A 152 -26.00 8.46 -5.65
N LEU A 153 -25.66 8.55 -6.94
CA LEU A 153 -26.58 8.40 -8.07
C LEU A 153 -26.81 6.95 -8.51
N THR A 154 -25.95 6.01 -8.10
CA THR A 154 -26.10 4.60 -8.48
C THR A 154 -27.44 4.06 -7.99
N ALA A 155 -28.29 3.67 -8.95
CA ALA A 155 -29.58 3.06 -8.66
C ALA A 155 -29.41 1.78 -7.86
N ARG A 156 -30.18 1.64 -6.77
CA ARG A 156 -30.27 0.39 -6.03
C ARG A 156 -31.35 -0.47 -6.68
N PRO A 157 -31.07 -1.74 -7.05
CA PRO A 157 -32.03 -2.60 -7.75
C PRO A 157 -33.38 -2.76 -7.05
N THR A 158 -33.41 -2.54 -5.72
CA THR A 158 -34.57 -2.75 -4.86
C THR A 158 -35.29 -1.47 -4.45
N GLN A 159 -34.78 -0.28 -4.79
CA GLN A 159 -35.32 1.01 -4.31
C GLN A 159 -35.35 2.03 -5.45
N LYS A 160 -36.56 2.38 -5.89
CA LYS A 160 -36.80 3.48 -6.82
C LYS A 160 -36.73 4.81 -6.07
N ILE A 161 -35.97 5.75 -6.59
CA ILE A 161 -35.98 7.14 -6.10
C ILE A 161 -37.18 7.85 -6.74
N HIS A 162 -38.21 8.15 -5.96
CA HIS A 162 -39.40 8.87 -6.43
C HIS A 162 -39.25 10.40 -6.30
N THR A 163 -38.42 10.89 -5.38
CA THR A 163 -38.25 12.33 -5.15
C THR A 163 -36.79 12.74 -5.25
N LEU A 164 -36.50 13.70 -6.14
CA LEU A 164 -35.22 14.40 -6.21
C LEU A 164 -35.35 15.76 -5.51
N ILE A 165 -34.54 16.00 -4.50
CA ILE A 165 -34.43 17.27 -3.80
C ILE A 165 -33.15 17.97 -4.25
N ILE A 166 -33.27 19.25 -4.61
CA ILE A 166 -32.15 20.14 -4.88
C ILE A 166 -32.01 21.10 -3.69
N ASN A 167 -30.87 21.01 -3.01
CA ASN A 167 -30.57 21.81 -1.83
C ASN A 167 -29.90 23.11 -2.23
N GLY A 168 -30.69 24.19 -2.27
CA GLY A 168 -30.25 25.57 -2.41
C GLY A 168 -30.40 26.37 -1.10
N THR A 169 -30.39 25.67 0.04
CA THR A 169 -30.67 26.29 1.34
C THR A 169 -29.54 27.23 1.77
N GLU A 170 -28.29 26.76 1.80
CA GLU A 170 -27.11 27.52 2.28
C GLU A 170 -27.38 28.29 3.60
N CYS A 171 -27.74 27.54 4.65
CA CYS A 171 -28.14 28.10 5.95
C CYS A 171 -26.96 28.53 6.84
N GLU A 172 -25.72 28.19 6.49
CA GLU A 172 -24.53 28.58 7.26
C GLU A 172 -24.31 30.10 7.16
N PRO A 173 -24.13 30.81 8.30
CA PRO A 173 -23.87 32.25 8.28
C PRO A 173 -22.66 32.61 7.40
N TYR A 174 -22.68 33.82 6.84
CA TYR A 174 -21.69 34.41 5.92
C TYR A 174 -21.53 33.78 4.55
N ILE A 175 -21.83 32.49 4.40
CA ILE A 175 -21.63 31.78 3.13
C ILE A 175 -22.70 32.26 2.15
N THR A 176 -22.29 32.59 0.92
CA THR A 176 -23.16 33.14 -0.14
C THR A 176 -22.84 32.56 -1.54
N ALA A 177 -21.99 31.53 -1.60
CA ALA A 177 -21.53 30.90 -2.83
C ALA A 177 -22.68 30.26 -3.62
N ASP A 178 -23.56 29.52 -2.96
CA ASP A 178 -24.70 28.84 -3.58
C ASP A 178 -25.83 29.84 -3.92
N ASP A 179 -26.03 30.89 -3.11
CA ASP A 179 -26.93 32.01 -3.43
C ASP A 179 -26.53 32.67 -4.76
N LEU A 180 -25.26 33.09 -4.88
CA LEU A 180 -24.76 33.73 -6.10
C LEU A 180 -24.72 32.76 -7.29
N LEU A 181 -24.40 31.48 -7.08
CA LEU A 181 -24.51 30.46 -8.12
C LEU A 181 -25.95 30.35 -8.65
N MET A 182 -26.94 30.32 -7.77
CA MET A 182 -28.35 30.24 -8.19
C MET A 182 -28.80 31.49 -8.94
N ARG A 183 -28.26 32.67 -8.61
CA ARG A 183 -28.56 33.94 -9.30
C ARG A 183 -27.96 33.99 -10.70
N GLU A 184 -26.69 33.63 -10.82
CA GLU A 184 -25.90 33.84 -12.06
C GLU A 184 -25.86 32.61 -12.99
N ARG A 185 -26.10 31.41 -12.45
CA ARG A 185 -26.01 30.11 -13.16
C ARG A 185 -27.30 29.30 -13.07
N ALA A 186 -28.45 29.98 -13.01
CA ALA A 186 -29.76 29.33 -12.88
C ALA A 186 -30.07 28.37 -14.06
N ALA A 187 -29.66 28.75 -15.28
CA ALA A 187 -29.90 27.94 -16.47
C ALA A 187 -29.06 26.65 -16.46
N GLU A 188 -27.79 26.76 -16.09
CA GLU A 188 -26.85 25.66 -15.91
C GLU A 188 -27.31 24.73 -14.77
N LEU A 189 -27.80 25.29 -13.67
CA LEU A 189 -28.42 24.54 -12.58
C LEU A 189 -29.60 23.70 -13.09
N VAL A 190 -30.55 24.32 -13.81
CA VAL A 190 -31.71 23.61 -14.37
C VAL A 190 -31.30 22.56 -15.40
N ALA A 191 -30.26 22.82 -16.21
CA ALA A 191 -29.71 21.83 -17.13
C ALA A 191 -29.08 20.64 -16.40
N GLY A 192 -28.36 20.89 -15.29
CA GLY A 192 -27.87 19.84 -14.39
C GLY A 192 -28.99 19.01 -13.78
N ILE A 193 -30.07 19.66 -13.35
CA ILE A 193 -31.28 18.98 -12.84
C ILE A 193 -31.92 18.09 -13.92
N LYS A 194 -31.95 18.52 -15.19
CA LYS A 194 -32.45 17.69 -16.31
C LYS A 194 -31.63 16.43 -16.53
N ILE A 195 -30.30 16.51 -16.42
CA ILE A 195 -29.42 15.36 -16.53
C ILE A 195 -29.71 14.37 -15.38
N LEU A 196 -29.84 14.88 -14.16
CA LEU A 196 -30.20 14.07 -12.99
C LEU A 196 -31.58 13.43 -13.14
N ALA A 197 -32.59 14.19 -13.61
CA ALA A 197 -33.94 13.69 -13.84
C ALA A 197 -33.97 12.61 -14.93
N HIS A 198 -33.16 12.73 -15.98
CA HIS A 198 -33.00 11.70 -17.01
C HIS A 198 -32.40 10.40 -16.43
N LEU A 199 -31.38 10.52 -15.59
CA LEU A 199 -30.68 9.38 -14.99
C LEU A 199 -31.54 8.64 -13.94
N ILE A 200 -32.23 9.40 -13.09
CA ILE A 200 -32.94 8.86 -11.92
C ILE A 200 -34.40 8.52 -12.24
N GLN A 201 -35.00 9.24 -13.19
CA GLN A 201 -36.43 9.19 -13.50
C GLN A 201 -37.33 9.38 -12.25
N PRO A 202 -37.14 10.48 -11.48
CA PRO A 202 -37.95 10.75 -10.30
C PRO A 202 -39.39 11.13 -10.71
N GLU A 203 -40.33 10.89 -9.81
CA GLU A 203 -41.74 11.29 -9.97
C GLU A 203 -41.93 12.79 -9.70
N GLN A 204 -41.06 13.39 -8.89
CA GLN A 204 -41.08 14.83 -8.61
C GLN A 204 -39.68 15.39 -8.33
N VAL A 205 -39.49 16.67 -8.64
CA VAL A 205 -38.27 17.43 -8.32
C VAL A 205 -38.63 18.63 -7.45
N LEU A 206 -38.03 18.69 -6.26
CA LEU A 206 -38.24 19.76 -5.28
C LEU A 206 -36.95 20.57 -5.15
N ILE A 207 -37.01 21.89 -5.32
CA ILE A 207 -35.86 22.79 -5.14
C ILE A 207 -36.12 23.60 -3.87
N GLY A 208 -35.41 23.29 -2.79
CA GLY A 208 -35.54 23.96 -1.51
C GLY A 208 -34.64 25.18 -1.41
N ILE A 209 -35.21 26.35 -1.11
CA ILE A 209 -34.50 27.62 -0.96
C ILE A 209 -35.06 28.38 0.26
N GLU A 210 -34.19 28.99 1.06
CA GLU A 210 -34.62 29.86 2.18
C GLU A 210 -35.16 31.20 1.68
N ASP A 211 -36.08 31.79 2.44
CA ASP A 211 -36.74 33.06 2.13
C ASP A 211 -35.80 34.29 2.12
N ASN A 212 -34.63 34.21 2.76
CA ASN A 212 -33.60 35.25 2.74
C ASN A 212 -32.84 35.39 1.40
N LYS A 213 -33.18 34.61 0.36
CA LYS A 213 -32.52 34.64 -0.97
C LYS A 213 -33.48 35.03 -2.10
N PRO A 214 -34.11 36.22 -2.06
CA PRO A 214 -35.17 36.60 -3.00
C PRO A 214 -34.71 36.62 -4.47
N GLU A 215 -33.47 37.04 -4.73
CA GLU A 215 -32.92 37.10 -6.08
C GLU A 215 -32.65 35.70 -6.65
N ALA A 216 -32.09 34.78 -5.86
CA ALA A 216 -31.92 33.39 -6.27
C ALA A 216 -33.27 32.71 -6.53
N ILE A 217 -34.27 32.94 -5.66
CA ILE A 217 -35.63 32.42 -5.86
C ILE A 217 -36.20 32.91 -7.20
N ALA A 218 -36.05 34.20 -7.51
CA ALA A 218 -36.54 34.77 -8.76
C ALA A 218 -35.83 34.16 -9.98
N ALA A 219 -34.50 34.07 -9.94
CA ALA A 219 -33.69 33.51 -11.03
C ALA A 219 -34.01 32.02 -11.28
N VAL A 220 -34.07 31.21 -10.23
CA VAL A 220 -34.37 29.77 -10.33
C VAL A 220 -35.81 29.54 -10.80
N ARG A 221 -36.80 30.30 -10.30
CA ARG A 221 -38.18 30.21 -10.79
C ARG A 221 -38.28 30.54 -12.28
N ALA A 222 -37.57 31.59 -12.72
CA ALA A 222 -37.52 31.96 -14.14
C ALA A 222 -36.88 30.85 -14.98
N ALA A 223 -35.76 30.27 -14.53
CA ALA A 223 -35.09 29.18 -15.23
C ALA A 223 -35.90 27.86 -15.24
N CYS A 224 -36.75 27.63 -14.24
CA CYS A 224 -37.66 26.48 -14.19
C CYS A 224 -38.91 26.64 -15.05
N ALA A 225 -39.13 27.79 -15.71
CA ALA A 225 -40.29 28.00 -16.56
C ALA A 225 -40.35 26.94 -17.68
N GLY A 226 -41.47 26.23 -17.78
CA GLY A 226 -41.66 25.12 -18.73
C GLY A 226 -41.18 23.75 -18.24
N HIS A 227 -40.77 23.63 -16.98
CA HIS A 227 -40.44 22.37 -16.31
C HIS A 227 -41.37 22.14 -15.12
N ASP A 228 -41.65 20.86 -14.82
CA ASP A 228 -42.44 20.45 -13.65
C ASP A 228 -41.57 20.38 -12.38
N TYR A 229 -40.76 21.42 -12.16
CA TYR A 229 -39.84 21.53 -11.01
C TYR A 229 -40.41 22.52 -10.00
N GLN A 230 -40.49 22.09 -8.74
CA GLN A 230 -41.19 22.84 -7.71
C GLN A 230 -40.21 23.61 -6.82
N VAL A 231 -40.17 24.94 -6.97
CA VAL A 231 -39.36 25.80 -6.10
C VAL A 231 -40.10 26.04 -4.78
N ARG A 232 -39.56 25.47 -3.70
CA ARG A 232 -40.09 25.50 -2.34
C ARG A 232 -39.32 26.49 -1.48
N VAL A 233 -39.99 27.59 -1.15
CA VAL A 233 -39.42 28.65 -0.31
C VAL A 233 -39.89 28.48 1.12
N PHE A 234 -38.98 28.36 2.08
CA PHE A 234 -39.27 28.16 3.50
C PHE A 234 -38.51 29.14 4.40
N PRO A 235 -38.95 29.33 5.66
CA PRO A 235 -38.30 30.26 6.58
C PRO A 235 -36.84 29.92 6.86
N THR A 236 -35.99 30.95 6.91
CA THR A 236 -34.57 30.83 7.27
C THR A 236 -34.40 30.35 8.72
N LYS A 237 -33.75 29.19 8.91
CA LYS A 237 -33.54 28.56 10.22
C LYS A 237 -32.31 27.66 10.16
N TYR A 238 -31.33 27.83 11.03
CA TYR A 238 -30.16 26.96 11.04
C TYR A 238 -30.41 25.71 11.91
N PRO A 239 -30.08 24.47 11.46
CA PRO A 239 -29.49 24.06 10.19
C PRO A 239 -30.50 23.40 9.23
N SER A 240 -31.42 24.18 8.67
CA SER A 240 -32.40 23.73 7.65
C SER A 240 -31.76 23.09 6.41
N GLY A 241 -30.48 23.40 6.14
CA GLY A 241 -29.73 22.88 5.00
C GLY A 241 -29.16 21.48 5.21
N GLY A 242 -29.27 20.93 6.43
CA GLY A 242 -28.94 19.53 6.70
C GLY A 242 -29.82 18.59 5.87
N GLU A 243 -29.25 17.53 5.31
CA GLU A 243 -29.96 16.65 4.37
C GLU A 243 -31.26 16.07 4.96
N LYS A 244 -31.20 15.56 6.20
CA LYS A 244 -32.38 15.02 6.90
C LYS A 244 -33.40 16.11 7.23
N GLN A 245 -32.93 17.28 7.68
CA GLN A 245 -33.78 18.42 8.01
C GLN A 245 -34.52 18.94 6.76
N LEU A 246 -33.82 19.11 5.64
CA LEU A 246 -34.42 19.58 4.40
C LEU A 246 -35.48 18.60 3.87
N ILE A 247 -35.21 17.30 3.95
CA ILE A 247 -36.19 16.26 3.59
C ILE A 247 -37.46 16.43 4.44
N GLN A 248 -37.32 16.56 5.76
CA GLN A 248 -38.44 16.76 6.65
C GLN A 248 -39.22 18.06 6.33
N ILE A 249 -38.52 19.19 6.10
CA ILE A 249 -39.15 20.48 5.75
C ILE A 249 -40.01 20.35 4.49
N LEU A 250 -39.48 19.69 3.46
CA LEU A 250 -40.10 19.63 2.14
C LEU A 250 -41.15 18.52 2.00
N THR A 251 -41.05 17.44 2.78
CA THR A 251 -41.87 16.24 2.60
C THR A 251 -42.66 15.83 3.84
N GLY A 252 -42.27 16.28 5.03
CA GLY A 252 -42.81 15.81 6.31
C GLY A 252 -42.31 14.43 6.74
N VAL A 253 -41.41 13.81 5.95
CA VAL A 253 -40.86 12.48 6.23
C VAL A 253 -39.51 12.61 6.92
N GLU A 254 -39.28 11.79 7.95
CA GLU A 254 -37.99 11.69 8.63
C GLU A 254 -37.16 10.53 8.08
N VAL A 255 -35.86 10.75 7.93
CA VAL A 255 -34.91 9.68 7.57
C VAL A 255 -34.58 8.90 8.85
N PRO A 256 -34.80 7.57 8.89
CA PRO A 256 -34.50 6.75 10.07
C PRO A 256 -33.06 6.88 10.55
N SER A 257 -32.83 6.65 11.85
CA SER A 257 -31.48 6.54 12.41
C SER A 257 -30.70 5.43 11.70
N GLY A 258 -29.43 5.70 11.37
CA GLY A 258 -28.58 4.79 10.58
C GLY A 258 -28.98 4.59 9.11
N GLY A 259 -30.16 5.07 8.70
CA GLY A 259 -30.65 5.01 7.32
C GLY A 259 -30.12 6.14 6.45
N LEU A 260 -30.17 5.93 5.13
CA LEU A 260 -29.86 6.91 4.10
C LEU A 260 -31.16 7.43 3.47
N PRO A 261 -31.18 8.66 2.93
CA PRO A 261 -32.35 9.18 2.21
C PRO A 261 -32.84 8.26 1.08
N ALA A 262 -31.92 7.55 0.43
CA ALA A 262 -32.25 6.58 -0.61
C ALA A 262 -33.13 5.43 -0.09
N ASP A 263 -33.05 5.10 1.21
CA ASP A 263 -33.85 4.03 1.82
C ASP A 263 -35.34 4.39 1.90
N ILE A 264 -35.67 5.69 1.88
CA ILE A 264 -37.04 6.22 1.82
C ILE A 264 -37.41 6.75 0.42
N GLY A 265 -36.65 6.40 -0.62
CA GLY A 265 -36.94 6.78 -2.00
C GLY A 265 -36.62 8.24 -2.35
N ILE A 266 -35.76 8.90 -1.57
CA ILE A 266 -35.41 10.32 -1.75
C ILE A 266 -33.92 10.49 -2.03
N LEU A 267 -33.58 11.34 -2.99
CA LEU A 267 -32.20 11.75 -3.25
C LEU A 267 -32.07 13.26 -3.08
N CYS A 268 -31.06 13.73 -2.34
CA CYS A 268 -30.79 15.15 -2.18
C CYS A 268 -29.45 15.56 -2.84
N GLN A 269 -29.43 16.62 -3.63
CA GLN A 269 -28.23 17.10 -4.31
C GLN A 269 -28.06 18.61 -4.15
N ASN A 270 -26.84 19.06 -3.84
CA ASN A 270 -26.53 20.49 -3.73
C ASN A 270 -26.52 21.18 -5.11
N VAL A 271 -26.92 22.46 -5.16
CA VAL A 271 -26.97 23.26 -6.38
C VAL A 271 -25.63 23.33 -7.12
N GLY A 272 -24.52 23.55 -6.41
CA GLY A 272 -23.19 23.56 -7.00
C GLY A 272 -22.80 22.22 -7.63
N THR A 273 -23.26 21.10 -7.05
CA THR A 273 -23.01 19.78 -7.65
C THR A 273 -23.81 19.57 -8.92
N CYS A 274 -25.03 20.14 -9.02
CA CYS A 274 -25.83 20.06 -10.24
C CYS A 274 -25.17 20.84 -11.38
N VAL A 275 -24.62 22.03 -11.11
CA VAL A 275 -23.85 22.80 -12.09
C VAL A 275 -22.57 22.06 -12.50
N ALA A 276 -21.86 21.42 -11.56
CA ALA A 276 -20.70 20.58 -11.91
C ALA A 276 -21.06 19.41 -12.84
N ILE A 277 -22.23 18.79 -12.65
CA ILE A 277 -22.75 17.74 -13.55
C ILE A 277 -23.06 18.32 -14.93
N HIS A 278 -23.69 19.50 -14.98
CA HIS A 278 -23.91 20.21 -16.23
C HIS A 278 -22.60 20.44 -17.00
N ASP A 279 -21.58 20.97 -16.33
CA ASP A 279 -20.30 21.30 -16.95
C ASP A 279 -19.58 20.05 -17.46
N ALA A 280 -19.60 18.96 -16.69
CA ALA A 280 -19.00 17.70 -17.11
C ALA A 280 -19.72 17.08 -18.31
N VAL A 281 -21.05 17.05 -18.30
CA VAL A 281 -21.84 16.31 -19.30
C VAL A 281 -22.06 17.12 -20.57
N LEU A 282 -22.31 18.42 -20.48
CA LEU A 282 -22.58 19.25 -21.66
C LEU A 282 -21.34 19.94 -22.20
N LEU A 283 -20.36 20.27 -21.35
CA LEU A 283 -19.16 21.00 -21.75
C LEU A 283 -17.90 20.13 -21.75
N GLY A 284 -17.96 18.91 -21.22
CA GLY A 284 -16.80 18.03 -21.07
C GLY A 284 -15.80 18.50 -20.01
N LYS A 285 -16.19 19.46 -19.16
CA LYS A 285 -15.29 20.09 -18.18
C LYS A 285 -15.29 19.30 -16.86
N PRO A 286 -14.15 18.73 -16.43
CA PRO A 286 -14.07 18.08 -15.13
C PRO A 286 -14.15 19.12 -13.99
N LEU A 287 -14.42 18.64 -12.78
CA LEU A 287 -14.48 19.49 -11.58
C LEU A 287 -13.08 19.95 -11.17
N ILE A 288 -12.71 21.15 -11.63
CA ILE A 288 -11.40 21.78 -11.39
C ILE A 288 -11.48 23.13 -10.68
N SER A 289 -12.65 23.77 -10.68
CA SER A 289 -12.93 25.01 -9.96
C SER A 289 -14.17 24.83 -9.09
N ARG A 290 -14.33 25.72 -8.14
CA ARG A 290 -15.60 25.90 -7.42
C ARG A 290 -15.80 27.36 -7.07
N ILE A 291 -17.06 27.73 -6.84
CA ILE A 291 -17.36 29.01 -6.22
C ILE A 291 -17.09 28.90 -4.73
N THR A 292 -16.36 29.89 -4.21
CA THR A 292 -15.97 29.99 -2.81
C THR A 292 -16.24 31.41 -2.32
N THR A 293 -16.92 31.52 -1.18
CA THR A 293 -17.13 32.78 -0.50
C THR A 293 -15.86 33.21 0.23
N LEU A 294 -15.37 34.43 -0.05
CA LEU A 294 -14.32 35.10 0.71
C LEU A 294 -15.00 36.18 1.56
N THR A 295 -14.96 36.06 2.88
CA THR A 295 -15.73 36.93 3.77
C THR A 295 -15.01 37.20 5.09
N GLY A 296 -15.58 38.11 5.88
CA GLY A 296 -15.03 38.58 7.15
C GLY A 296 -14.52 40.01 7.08
N GLU A 297 -14.56 40.70 8.22
CA GLU A 297 -14.22 42.12 8.34
C GLU A 297 -12.71 42.40 8.23
N ALA A 298 -11.86 41.36 8.24
CA ALA A 298 -10.43 41.50 7.96
C ALA A 298 -10.12 41.63 6.45
N LEU A 299 -11.12 41.46 5.57
CA LEU A 299 -10.96 41.61 4.11
C LEU A 299 -11.41 42.99 3.64
N ALA A 300 -10.61 43.62 2.79
CA ALA A 300 -11.00 44.87 2.14
C ALA A 300 -12.12 44.69 1.10
N ARG A 301 -12.17 43.52 0.44
CA ARG A 301 -13.13 43.19 -0.62
C ARG A 301 -13.74 41.80 -0.43
N PRO A 302 -14.63 41.60 0.56
CA PRO A 302 -15.43 40.39 0.65
C PRO A 302 -16.27 40.18 -0.62
N GLY A 303 -16.49 38.91 -1.00
CA GLY A 303 -17.23 38.55 -2.20
C GLY A 303 -17.16 37.06 -2.52
N ASN A 304 -17.68 36.67 -3.67
CA ASN A 304 -17.59 35.29 -4.15
C ASN A 304 -16.62 35.19 -5.33
N VAL A 305 -15.78 34.16 -5.31
CA VAL A 305 -14.82 33.90 -6.40
C VAL A 305 -15.01 32.51 -6.96
N GLU A 306 -14.88 32.37 -8.27
CA GLU A 306 -14.58 31.08 -8.89
C GLU A 306 -13.08 30.82 -8.76
N ALA A 307 -12.72 29.87 -7.91
CA ALA A 307 -11.34 29.55 -7.59
C ALA A 307 -10.98 28.13 -8.04
N LEU A 308 -9.76 27.98 -8.56
CA LEU A 308 -9.21 26.67 -8.92
C LEU A 308 -8.96 25.84 -7.65
N ILE A 309 -9.36 24.58 -7.70
CA ILE A 309 -9.08 23.60 -6.64
C ILE A 309 -7.57 23.48 -6.51
N GLY A 310 -7.06 23.52 -5.29
CA GLY A 310 -5.64 23.48 -4.97
C GLY A 310 -4.97 24.84 -4.83
N THR A 311 -5.68 25.93 -5.10
CA THR A 311 -5.17 27.28 -4.84
C THR A 311 -4.88 27.46 -3.35
N PRO A 312 -3.68 27.92 -2.95
CA PRO A 312 -3.39 28.26 -1.56
C PRO A 312 -4.35 29.33 -1.04
N VAL A 313 -4.85 29.16 0.17
CA VAL A 313 -5.77 30.09 0.81
C VAL A 313 -5.18 31.50 0.88
N GLY A 314 -3.88 31.63 1.15
CA GLY A 314 -3.18 32.91 1.17
C GLY A 314 -3.30 33.71 -0.14
N GLU A 315 -3.28 33.06 -1.30
CA GLU A 315 -3.43 33.76 -2.60
C GLU A 315 -4.83 34.35 -2.79
N LEU A 316 -5.87 33.60 -2.38
CA LEU A 316 -7.26 34.07 -2.43
C LEU A 316 -7.52 35.21 -1.45
N LEU A 317 -6.98 35.10 -0.23
CA LEU A 317 -7.13 36.15 0.78
C LEU A 317 -6.34 37.42 0.42
N ALA A 318 -5.17 37.28 -0.21
CA ALA A 318 -4.43 38.41 -0.76
C ALA A 318 -5.23 39.11 -1.87
N PHE A 319 -5.88 38.34 -2.76
CA PHE A 319 -6.80 38.90 -3.77
C PHE A 319 -7.95 39.69 -3.13
N ALA A 320 -8.55 39.17 -2.05
CA ALA A 320 -9.59 39.86 -1.30
C ALA A 320 -9.08 41.05 -0.43
N GLY A 321 -7.77 41.29 -0.40
CA GLY A 321 -7.15 42.38 0.35
C GLY A 321 -7.16 42.14 1.86
N LEU A 322 -6.71 40.96 2.30
CA LEU A 322 -6.57 40.63 3.72
C LEU A 322 -5.66 41.61 4.46
N ASP A 323 -6.19 42.18 5.54
CA ASP A 323 -5.44 42.93 6.54
C ASP A 323 -5.04 41.98 7.68
N THR A 324 -3.80 41.51 7.65
CA THR A 324 -3.28 40.58 8.66
C THR A 324 -3.23 41.18 10.07
N SER A 325 -3.23 42.52 10.19
CA SER A 325 -3.24 43.18 11.51
C SER A 325 -4.60 43.07 12.21
N LYS A 326 -5.67 42.84 11.43
CA LYS A 326 -7.04 42.68 11.93
C LYS A 326 -7.47 41.22 12.05
N LEU A 327 -6.75 40.30 11.41
CA LEU A 327 -7.06 38.88 11.40
C LEU A 327 -6.93 38.28 12.81
N ASN A 328 -8.06 37.85 13.36
CA ASN A 328 -8.12 37.12 14.63
C ASN A 328 -8.21 35.62 14.39
N ARG A 329 -9.11 35.18 13.50
CA ARG A 329 -9.31 33.78 13.16
C ARG A 329 -9.57 33.62 11.67
N LEU A 330 -8.97 32.59 11.09
CA LEU A 330 -9.28 32.15 9.73
C LEU A 330 -10.05 30.84 9.80
N ILE A 331 -11.28 30.82 9.30
CA ILE A 331 -12.17 29.67 9.38
C ILE A 331 -12.50 29.18 7.96
N MET A 332 -12.38 27.88 7.73
CA MET A 332 -12.87 27.22 6.52
C MET A 332 -14.23 26.58 6.80
N GLY A 333 -15.25 26.89 5.98
CA GLY A 333 -16.57 26.25 6.04
C GLY A 333 -17.62 26.93 6.93
N GLY A 334 -17.42 28.20 7.31
CA GLY A 334 -18.37 28.98 8.11
C GLY A 334 -18.20 28.85 9.63
N PRO A 335 -18.82 29.74 10.43
CA PRO A 335 -18.57 29.83 11.87
C PRO A 335 -19.16 28.67 12.71
N MET A 336 -20.17 27.96 12.22
CA MET A 336 -20.86 26.89 12.96
C MET A 336 -20.22 25.53 12.71
N MET A 337 -20.22 25.05 11.46
CA MET A 337 -19.68 23.72 11.11
C MET A 337 -18.19 23.74 10.78
N GLY A 338 -17.66 24.88 10.37
CA GLY A 338 -16.29 25.03 9.91
C GLY A 338 -15.24 24.85 11.02
N PHE A 339 -13.98 25.00 10.64
CA PHE A 339 -12.85 24.87 11.54
C PHE A 339 -11.79 25.94 11.26
N THR A 340 -11.05 26.30 12.31
CA THR A 340 -9.95 27.26 12.21
C THR A 340 -8.79 26.63 11.43
N LEU A 341 -8.27 27.35 10.44
CA LEU A 341 -7.07 26.97 9.71
C LEU A 341 -5.81 27.40 10.47
N PRO A 342 -4.79 26.53 10.57
CA PRO A 342 -3.54 26.86 11.26
C PRO A 342 -2.54 27.60 10.36
N SER A 343 -2.71 27.58 9.04
CA SER A 343 -1.83 28.25 8.07
C SER A 343 -2.61 28.72 6.83
N LEU A 344 -2.06 29.73 6.16
CA LEU A 344 -2.51 30.24 4.87
C LEU A 344 -2.07 29.37 3.67
N ASP A 345 -1.09 28.49 3.87
CA ASP A 345 -0.53 27.63 2.82
C ASP A 345 -1.42 26.43 2.48
N VAL A 346 -2.50 26.26 3.24
CA VAL A 346 -3.50 25.21 3.03
C VAL A 346 -4.20 25.43 1.68
N PRO A 347 -4.40 24.39 0.86
CA PRO A 347 -5.12 24.52 -0.39
C PRO A 347 -6.64 24.55 -0.21
N LEU A 348 -7.30 25.23 -1.14
CA LEU A 348 -8.72 25.06 -1.41
C LEU A 348 -8.97 23.64 -1.95
N ILE A 349 -9.94 22.90 -1.41
CA ILE A 349 -10.35 21.59 -1.95
C ILE A 349 -11.79 21.62 -2.43
N LYS A 350 -12.26 20.54 -3.07
CA LYS A 350 -13.64 20.41 -3.57
C LYS A 350 -14.71 20.74 -2.55
N THR A 351 -14.47 20.56 -1.25
CA THR A 351 -15.43 20.82 -0.17
C THR A 351 -15.27 22.20 0.51
N SER A 352 -14.32 23.03 0.07
CA SER A 352 -14.03 24.36 0.63
C SER A 352 -14.95 25.45 0.06
N ASN A 353 -16.16 25.60 0.62
CA ASN A 353 -17.14 26.58 0.15
C ASN A 353 -16.94 28.01 0.66
N CYS A 354 -16.24 28.20 1.78
CA CYS A 354 -16.08 29.52 2.41
C CYS A 354 -14.73 29.64 3.13
N LEU A 355 -14.12 30.82 3.00
CA LEU A 355 -12.98 31.29 3.78
C LEU A 355 -13.43 32.57 4.53
N LEU A 356 -13.57 32.44 5.85
CA LEU A 356 -13.95 33.52 6.76
C LEU A 356 -12.73 34.02 7.52
N ALA A 357 -12.24 35.20 7.14
CA ALA A 357 -11.14 35.91 7.79
C ALA A 357 -11.70 36.93 8.77
N SER A 358 -11.92 36.51 10.02
CA SER A 358 -12.66 37.31 10.99
C SER A 358 -11.78 38.18 11.88
N THR A 359 -12.34 39.30 12.33
CA THR A 359 -11.73 40.15 13.35
C THR A 359 -12.09 39.69 14.77
N ALA A 360 -11.41 40.24 15.79
CA ALA A 360 -11.71 39.96 17.19
C ALA A 360 -13.07 40.52 17.63
N ALA A 361 -13.51 41.64 17.04
CA ALA A 361 -14.84 42.20 17.29
C ALA A 361 -15.93 41.36 16.60
N GLU A 362 -15.61 40.85 15.41
CA GLU A 362 -16.52 40.06 14.59
C GLU A 362 -16.81 38.68 15.20
N LEU A 363 -15.76 37.95 15.58
CA LEU A 363 -15.85 36.66 16.25
C LEU A 363 -14.94 36.65 17.49
N PRO A 364 -15.43 37.16 18.63
CA PRO A 364 -14.66 37.20 19.87
C PRO A 364 -14.34 35.78 20.35
N PRO A 365 -13.24 35.61 21.11
CA PRO A 365 -12.96 34.34 21.77
C PRO A 365 -14.13 33.97 22.70
N PRO A 366 -14.58 32.71 22.69
CA PRO A 366 -15.63 32.28 23.60
C PRO A 366 -15.13 32.42 25.05
N PRO A 367 -16.01 32.78 25.99
CA PRO A 367 -15.64 32.81 27.40
C PRO A 367 -15.25 31.39 27.85
N PRO A 368 -14.46 31.25 28.93
CA PRO A 368 -14.08 29.95 29.45
C PRO A 368 -15.31 29.08 29.74
N ALA A 369 -15.23 27.80 29.37
CA ALA A 369 -16.31 26.85 29.61
C ALA A 369 -16.55 26.69 31.12
N MET A 370 -17.79 26.89 31.54
CA MET A 370 -18.24 26.70 32.92
C MET A 370 -18.92 25.33 33.09
N PRO A 371 -19.05 24.81 34.31
CA PRO A 371 -19.79 23.58 34.56
C PRO A 371 -21.23 23.63 34.01
N CYS A 372 -21.73 22.49 33.55
CA CYS A 372 -23.10 22.38 33.04
C CYS A 372 -24.13 22.63 34.14
N ILE A 373 -25.00 23.63 33.95
CA ILE A 373 -26.08 23.99 34.89
C ILE A 373 -27.41 23.27 34.64
N ARG A 374 -27.45 22.35 33.66
CA ARG A 374 -28.64 21.56 33.30
C ARG A 374 -29.87 22.38 32.87
N CYS A 375 -29.67 23.49 32.14
CA CYS A 375 -30.78 24.38 31.73
C CYS A 375 -31.74 23.77 30.69
N GLY A 376 -31.33 22.76 29.92
CA GLY A 376 -32.17 22.12 28.89
C GLY A 376 -32.14 22.76 27.49
N GLU A 377 -31.67 24.01 27.35
CA GLU A 377 -31.67 24.75 26.07
C GLU A 377 -30.99 24.00 24.93
N CYS A 378 -29.90 23.26 25.22
CA CYS A 378 -29.20 22.47 24.22
C CYS A 378 -30.06 21.35 23.60
N ALA A 379 -31.00 20.78 24.36
CA ALA A 379 -31.92 19.75 23.87
C ALA A 379 -33.02 20.36 23.02
N GLU A 380 -33.59 21.49 23.44
CA GLU A 380 -34.58 22.25 22.67
C GLU A 380 -34.02 22.73 21.33
N ALA A 381 -32.76 23.21 21.31
CA ALA A 381 -32.10 23.66 20.09
C ALA A 381 -31.64 22.51 19.17
N CYS A 382 -31.67 21.25 19.61
CA CYS A 382 -31.10 20.15 18.83
C CYS A 382 -32.02 19.75 17.65
N PRO A 383 -31.58 19.89 16.39
CA PRO A 383 -32.40 19.56 15.22
C PRO A 383 -32.51 18.06 14.93
N ALA A 384 -31.80 17.23 15.70
CA ALA A 384 -31.87 15.79 15.66
C ALA A 384 -32.61 15.21 16.89
N SER A 385 -33.22 16.08 17.70
CA SER A 385 -33.95 15.70 18.92
C SER A 385 -33.13 14.82 19.89
N LEU A 386 -31.81 15.02 19.91
CA LEU A 386 -30.91 14.34 20.84
C LEU A 386 -30.93 15.02 22.21
N LEU A 387 -30.23 14.42 23.18
CA LEU A 387 -30.02 14.98 24.51
C LEU A 387 -28.53 15.37 24.69
N PRO A 388 -28.08 16.53 24.17
CA PRO A 388 -26.66 16.92 24.20
C PRO A 388 -26.06 16.92 25.61
N GLN A 389 -26.84 17.30 26.62
CA GLN A 389 -26.39 17.27 27.99
C GLN A 389 -25.96 15.87 28.45
N GLN A 390 -26.75 14.83 28.14
CA GLN A 390 -26.42 13.45 28.48
C GLN A 390 -25.22 12.95 27.67
N LEU A 391 -25.22 13.22 26.36
CA LEU A 391 -24.08 12.89 25.49
C LEU A 391 -22.78 13.54 25.98
N HIS A 392 -22.85 14.77 26.50
CA HIS A 392 -21.67 15.46 27.04
C HIS A 392 -21.16 14.79 28.31
N PHE A 393 -22.06 14.40 29.22
CA PHE A 393 -21.70 13.67 30.42
C PHE A 393 -21.01 12.33 30.10
N PHE A 394 -21.60 11.53 29.19
CA PHE A 394 -21.00 10.27 28.76
C PHE A 394 -19.70 10.46 27.98
N ALA A 395 -19.56 11.54 27.21
CA ALA A 395 -18.32 11.87 26.51
C ALA A 395 -17.20 12.23 27.50
N LEU A 396 -17.50 12.99 28.56
CA LEU A 396 -16.53 13.27 29.63
C LEU A 396 -16.14 12.01 30.40
N GLY A 397 -17.09 11.10 30.63
CA GLY A 397 -16.85 9.81 31.26
C GLY A 397 -16.19 8.77 30.36
N GLN A 398 -15.96 9.08 29.07
CA GLN A 398 -15.50 8.13 28.03
C GLN A 398 -16.37 6.86 27.95
N GLU A 399 -17.67 6.99 28.22
CA GLU A 399 -18.64 5.89 28.21
C GLU A 399 -19.15 5.62 26.80
N HIS A 400 -18.29 5.02 25.97
CA HIS A 400 -18.54 4.80 24.53
C HIS A 400 -19.83 4.01 24.23
N GLU A 401 -20.15 3.00 25.03
CA GLU A 401 -21.38 2.21 24.85
C GLU A 401 -22.64 3.03 25.15
N GLN A 402 -22.60 3.91 26.16
CA GLN A 402 -23.71 4.82 26.45
C GLN A 402 -23.89 5.85 25.34
N LEU A 403 -22.80 6.39 24.81
CA LEU A 403 -22.85 7.30 23.67
C LEU A 403 -23.50 6.67 22.44
N LYS A 404 -23.19 5.40 22.14
CA LYS A 404 -23.85 4.64 21.07
C LYS A 404 -25.33 4.45 21.37
N ALA A 405 -25.67 4.01 22.59
CA ALA A 405 -27.05 3.79 23.01
C ALA A 405 -27.91 5.07 22.96
N HIS A 406 -27.29 6.24 23.09
CA HIS A 406 -27.94 7.55 22.97
C HIS A 406 -27.77 8.19 21.58
N ASN A 407 -27.48 7.38 20.55
CA ASN A 407 -27.46 7.78 19.15
C ASN A 407 -26.48 8.93 18.84
N LEU A 408 -25.29 8.94 19.45
CA LEU A 408 -24.25 9.95 19.17
C LEU A 408 -23.99 10.12 17.65
N PHE A 409 -24.09 9.04 16.87
CA PHE A 409 -23.86 9.07 15.43
C PHE A 409 -24.94 9.79 14.61
N ASP A 410 -26.12 10.03 15.17
CA ASP A 410 -27.14 10.90 14.56
C ASP A 410 -26.83 12.39 14.75
N CYS A 411 -25.89 12.74 15.64
CA CYS A 411 -25.45 14.12 15.79
C CYS A 411 -24.82 14.61 14.47
N ILE A 412 -25.35 15.67 13.88
CA ILE A 412 -24.82 16.25 12.64
C ILE A 412 -23.71 17.29 12.85
N GLU A 413 -23.26 17.49 14.09
CA GLU A 413 -22.16 18.42 14.44
C GLU A 413 -22.41 19.88 14.02
N CYS A 414 -23.68 20.30 14.00
CA CYS A 414 -24.09 21.65 13.60
C CYS A 414 -23.77 22.76 14.63
N GLY A 415 -23.47 22.43 15.88
CA GLY A 415 -23.15 23.44 16.89
C GLY A 415 -24.30 24.28 17.42
N ALA A 416 -25.55 24.01 17.00
CA ALA A 416 -26.72 24.68 17.57
C ALA A 416 -26.77 24.57 19.11
N CYS A 417 -26.45 23.38 19.64
CA CYS A 417 -26.39 23.14 21.09
C CYS A 417 -25.28 23.91 21.81
N ALA A 418 -24.13 24.12 21.17
CA ALA A 418 -23.02 24.87 21.74
C ALA A 418 -23.29 26.38 21.70
N TYR A 419 -23.95 26.85 20.64
CA TYR A 419 -24.34 28.25 20.45
C TYR A 419 -25.28 28.75 21.55
N VAL A 420 -26.28 27.95 21.94
CA VAL A 420 -27.24 28.33 22.99
C VAL A 420 -26.74 28.05 24.41
N CYS A 421 -25.55 27.47 24.60
CA CYS A 421 -25.12 27.04 25.92
C CYS A 421 -24.72 28.23 26.81
N PRO A 422 -25.43 28.54 27.91
CA PRO A 422 -25.07 29.65 28.79
C PRO A 422 -23.73 29.41 29.50
N SER A 423 -23.35 28.14 29.70
CA SER A 423 -22.04 27.75 30.25
C SER A 423 -20.91 27.76 29.23
N SER A 424 -21.17 28.12 27.96
CA SER A 424 -20.17 28.15 26.87
C SER A 424 -19.38 26.84 26.71
N ILE A 425 -20.05 25.70 26.91
CA ILE A 425 -19.45 24.38 26.78
C ILE A 425 -19.28 24.05 25.29
N PRO A 426 -18.08 23.66 24.82
CA PRO A 426 -17.84 23.32 23.42
C PRO A 426 -18.34 21.91 23.09
N LEU A 427 -19.64 21.67 23.22
CA LEU A 427 -20.29 20.35 23.13
C LEU A 427 -19.88 19.56 21.87
N VAL A 428 -19.86 20.22 20.70
CA VAL A 428 -19.51 19.57 19.43
C VAL A 428 -18.08 19.02 19.41
N GLN A 429 -17.13 19.68 20.08
CA GLN A 429 -15.75 19.21 20.13
C GLN A 429 -15.65 17.87 20.87
N TYR A 430 -16.36 17.72 21.98
CA TYR A 430 -16.47 16.45 22.70
C TYR A 430 -17.11 15.36 21.86
N TYR A 431 -18.17 15.68 21.10
CA TYR A 431 -18.84 14.69 20.24
C TYR A 431 -17.96 14.25 19.06
N ARG A 432 -17.24 15.18 18.44
CA ARG A 432 -16.28 14.87 17.36
C ARG A 432 -15.17 13.95 17.87
N ALA A 433 -14.59 14.27 19.03
CA ALA A 433 -13.58 13.43 19.67
C ALA A 433 -14.14 12.03 19.99
N ALA A 434 -15.29 11.95 20.66
CA ALA A 434 -15.92 10.69 21.01
C ALA A 434 -16.27 9.82 19.79
N LYS A 435 -16.80 10.42 18.71
CA LYS A 435 -17.05 9.68 17.46
C LYS A 435 -15.76 9.15 16.83
N ALA A 436 -14.69 9.94 16.85
CA ALA A 436 -13.40 9.53 16.31
C ALA A 436 -12.82 8.36 17.11
N GLU A 437 -12.85 8.44 18.45
CA GLU A 437 -12.42 7.37 19.35
C GLU A 437 -13.21 6.09 19.13
N ILE A 438 -14.54 6.18 19.06
CA ILE A 438 -15.41 5.02 18.82
C ILE A 438 -15.07 4.36 17.48
N ARG A 439 -14.92 5.14 16.41
CA ARG A 439 -14.55 4.62 15.09
C ARG A 439 -13.18 3.94 15.11
N GLU A 440 -12.21 4.51 15.84
CA GLU A 440 -10.89 3.91 15.98
C GLU A 440 -10.95 2.56 16.72
N LEU A 441 -11.74 2.48 17.80
CA LEU A 441 -11.97 1.25 18.55
C LEU A 441 -12.63 0.18 17.68
N GLU A 442 -13.67 0.53 16.92
CA GLU A 442 -14.35 -0.38 16.00
C GLU A 442 -13.41 -0.87 14.89
N GLN A 443 -12.58 0.01 14.32
CA GLN A 443 -11.58 -0.40 13.34
C GLN A 443 -10.52 -1.35 13.93
N LYS A 444 -10.09 -1.12 15.17
CA LYS A 444 -9.18 -2.04 15.89
C LYS A 444 -9.84 -3.39 16.12
N GLN A 445 -11.11 -3.42 16.54
CA GLN A 445 -11.90 -4.64 16.73
C GLN A 445 -12.04 -5.41 15.41
N LEU A 446 -12.46 -4.75 14.33
CA LEU A 446 -12.58 -5.36 13.00
C LEU A 446 -11.25 -5.95 12.50
N LYS A 447 -10.12 -5.23 12.68
CA LYS A 447 -8.78 -5.73 12.33
C LYS A 447 -8.39 -6.93 13.18
N ALA A 448 -8.73 -6.93 14.47
CA ALA A 448 -8.47 -8.04 15.38
C ALA A 448 -9.30 -9.28 15.00
N GLU A 449 -10.59 -9.11 14.72
CA GLU A 449 -11.48 -10.17 14.24
C GLU A 449 -11.03 -10.74 12.90
N HIS A 450 -10.72 -9.89 11.92
CA HIS A 450 -10.20 -10.35 10.63
C HIS A 450 -8.87 -11.09 10.77
N SER A 451 -8.01 -10.67 11.70
CA SER A 451 -6.76 -11.38 12.00
C SER A 451 -7.02 -12.72 12.68
N LYS A 452 -8.00 -12.80 13.60
CA LYS A 452 -8.45 -14.04 14.23
C LYS A 452 -9.02 -15.02 13.19
N GLN A 453 -9.88 -14.55 12.29
CA GLN A 453 -10.43 -15.36 11.19
C GLN A 453 -9.32 -15.91 10.29
N ARG A 454 -8.33 -15.08 9.89
CA ARG A 454 -7.18 -15.55 9.09
C ARG A 454 -6.35 -16.59 9.84
N PHE A 455 -6.19 -16.46 11.15
CA PHE A 455 -5.47 -17.41 11.98
C PHE A 455 -6.21 -18.74 12.10
N GLU A 456 -7.52 -18.70 12.39
CA GLU A 456 -8.39 -19.89 12.48
C GLU A 456 -8.44 -20.64 11.14
N GLN A 457 -8.62 -19.93 10.03
CA GLN A 457 -8.56 -20.52 8.67
C GLN A 457 -7.20 -21.17 8.40
N ARG A 458 -6.10 -20.57 8.85
CA ARG A 458 -4.76 -21.17 8.71
C ARG A 458 -4.62 -22.44 9.56
N GLN A 459 -5.10 -22.43 10.81
CA GLN A 459 -5.08 -23.61 11.68
C GLN A 459 -5.92 -24.75 11.12
N GLU A 460 -7.12 -24.46 10.61
CA GLU A 460 -7.99 -25.46 9.99
C GLU A 460 -7.33 -26.09 8.74
N ARG A 461 -6.67 -25.28 7.90
CA ARG A 461 -5.90 -25.82 6.76
C ARG A 461 -4.77 -26.75 7.21
N LEU A 462 -4.05 -26.39 8.28
CA LEU A 462 -2.96 -27.21 8.82
C LEU A 462 -3.51 -28.52 9.40
N ARG A 463 -4.60 -28.45 10.17
CA ARG A 463 -5.28 -29.63 10.74
C ARG A 463 -5.73 -30.60 9.65
N ARG A 464 -6.41 -30.11 8.61
CA ARG A 464 -6.82 -30.94 7.45
C ARG A 464 -5.63 -31.58 6.74
N ALA A 465 -4.52 -30.85 6.59
CA ALA A 465 -3.32 -31.39 5.96
C ALA A 465 -2.64 -32.47 6.84
N GLU A 466 -2.68 -32.33 8.17
CA GLU A 466 -2.21 -33.35 9.11
C GLU A 466 -3.10 -34.59 9.10
N GLU A 467 -4.43 -34.41 9.15
CA GLU A 467 -5.40 -35.50 9.04
C GLU A 467 -5.27 -36.27 7.72
N GLN A 468 -5.09 -35.57 6.60
CA GLN A 468 -4.82 -36.19 5.29
C GLN A 468 -3.52 -37.00 5.30
N LYS A 469 -2.43 -36.45 5.84
CA LYS A 469 -1.15 -37.16 5.97
C LYS A 469 -1.28 -38.39 6.88
N GLU A 470 -2.04 -38.30 7.96
CA GLU A 470 -2.28 -39.43 8.86
C GLU A 470 -3.12 -40.51 8.19
N ALA A 471 -4.18 -40.13 7.47
CA ALA A 471 -5.01 -41.04 6.68
C ALA A 471 -4.20 -41.74 5.58
N GLU A 472 -3.33 -41.02 4.86
CA GLU A 472 -2.42 -41.59 3.87
C GLU A 472 -1.42 -42.57 4.51
N ARG A 473 -0.88 -42.24 5.69
CA ARG A 473 0.02 -43.13 6.45
C ARG A 473 -0.71 -44.41 6.87
N LYS A 474 -1.93 -44.30 7.41
CA LYS A 474 -2.76 -45.46 7.79
C LYS A 474 -3.09 -46.32 6.57
N ALA A 475 -3.53 -45.72 5.47
CA ALA A 475 -3.82 -46.42 4.22
C ALA A 475 -2.58 -47.13 3.64
N ARG A 476 -1.39 -46.51 3.74
CA ARG A 476 -0.13 -47.14 3.31
C ARG A 476 0.27 -48.29 4.23
N ALA A 477 0.08 -48.16 5.54
CA ALA A 477 0.34 -49.21 6.51
C ALA A 477 -0.60 -50.41 6.30
N GLU A 478 -1.90 -50.18 6.08
CA GLU A 478 -2.88 -51.22 5.76
C GLU A 478 -2.57 -51.93 4.44
N LYS A 479 -2.21 -51.18 3.39
CA LYS A 479 -1.75 -51.78 2.11
C LYS A 479 -0.51 -52.63 2.30
N ALA A 480 0.47 -52.16 3.08
CA ALA A 480 1.68 -52.93 3.39
C ALA A 480 1.38 -54.19 4.23
N ALA A 481 0.45 -54.10 5.19
CA ALA A 481 0.01 -55.26 5.99
C ALA A 481 -0.73 -56.30 5.13
N ARG A 482 -1.63 -55.87 4.23
CA ARG A 482 -2.29 -56.75 3.26
C ARG A 482 -1.30 -57.41 2.30
N ALA A 483 -0.30 -56.67 1.81
CA ALA A 483 0.73 -57.23 0.95
C ALA A 483 1.60 -58.28 1.68
N LYS A 484 1.93 -58.05 2.96
CA LYS A 484 2.63 -59.05 3.79
C LYS A 484 1.78 -60.28 4.08
N ALA A 485 0.48 -60.12 4.34
CA ALA A 485 -0.44 -61.24 4.53
C ALA A 485 -0.57 -62.08 3.25
N ALA A 486 -0.70 -61.43 2.08
CA ALA A 486 -0.73 -62.11 0.78
C ALA A 486 0.58 -62.83 0.43
N GLN A 487 1.73 -62.36 0.91
CA GLN A 487 3.01 -63.06 0.76
C GLN A 487 3.17 -64.25 1.73
N ALA A 488 2.45 -64.25 2.86
CA ALA A 488 2.46 -65.35 3.82
C ALA A 488 1.53 -66.51 3.42
N GLU A 489 0.54 -66.26 2.55
CA GLU A 489 -0.42 -67.27 2.06
C GLU A 489 -0.06 -67.87 0.68
N ALA A 490 1.06 -67.47 0.06
CA ALA A 490 1.51 -68.06 -1.19
C ALA A 490 2.18 -69.45 -0.93
N PRO A 491 1.76 -70.53 -1.63
CA PRO A 491 2.33 -71.85 -1.41
C PRO A 491 3.79 -71.90 -1.87
N VAL A 492 4.66 -72.46 -1.02
CA VAL A 492 6.09 -72.65 -1.28
C VAL A 492 6.26 -73.71 -2.37
N ALA A 493 6.40 -73.28 -3.61
CA ALA A 493 6.99 -74.09 -4.67
C ALA A 493 8.51 -73.89 -4.64
N ALA A 494 9.22 -74.96 -4.29
CA ALA A 494 10.68 -75.02 -4.36
C ALA A 494 11.14 -74.86 -5.81
N ALA A 495 11.64 -73.67 -6.14
CA ALA A 495 12.45 -73.42 -7.32
C ALA A 495 13.80 -72.91 -6.85
N ALA A 496 14.87 -73.63 -7.23
CA ALA A 496 16.25 -73.26 -6.94
C ALA A 496 16.53 -71.84 -7.46
N ALA A 497 16.81 -70.92 -6.55
CA ALA A 497 17.21 -69.56 -6.89
C ALA A 497 18.56 -69.60 -7.63
N PRO A 498 18.76 -68.80 -8.69
CA PRO A 498 20.05 -68.71 -9.36
C PRO A 498 21.13 -68.26 -8.36
N ALA A 499 22.34 -68.82 -8.47
CA ALA A 499 23.46 -68.59 -7.55
C ALA A 499 23.79 -67.10 -7.28
N ASP A 500 23.37 -66.20 -8.18
CA ASP A 500 23.52 -64.75 -8.05
C ASP A 500 22.58 -64.10 -7.00
N GLU A 501 21.44 -64.71 -6.67
CA GLU A 501 20.50 -64.22 -5.66
C GLU A 501 20.89 -64.65 -4.24
N ALA A 502 21.45 -65.87 -4.10
CA ALA A 502 22.03 -66.36 -2.84
C ALA A 502 23.25 -65.52 -2.41
N LEU A 503 24.11 -65.16 -3.37
CA LEU A 503 25.27 -64.29 -3.12
C LEU A 503 24.85 -62.87 -2.71
N LYS A 504 23.75 -62.33 -3.27
CA LYS A 504 23.19 -61.02 -2.89
C LYS A 504 22.64 -61.03 -1.46
N LYS A 505 21.94 -62.09 -1.05
CA LYS A 505 21.45 -62.24 0.34
C LYS A 505 22.60 -62.31 1.33
N LEU A 506 23.63 -63.12 1.06
CA LEU A 506 24.81 -63.23 1.92
C LEU A 506 25.60 -61.91 2.01
N LYS A 507 25.65 -61.10 0.95
CA LYS A 507 26.24 -59.74 0.99
C LYS A 507 25.46 -58.78 1.88
N ILE A 508 24.13 -58.83 1.83
CA ILE A 508 23.26 -57.98 2.67
C ILE A 508 23.41 -58.39 4.14
N GLU A 509 23.43 -59.69 4.40
CA GLU A 509 23.56 -60.25 5.75
C GLU A 509 24.91 -59.91 6.39
N ALA A 510 26.03 -60.08 5.66
CA ALA A 510 27.36 -59.67 6.11
C ALA A 510 27.45 -58.15 6.37
N SER A 511 26.81 -57.33 5.52
CA SER A 511 26.79 -55.86 5.70
C SER A 511 25.97 -55.45 6.92
N MET A 512 24.82 -56.07 7.16
CA MET A 512 23.97 -55.79 8.31
C MET A 512 24.62 -56.24 9.62
N ALA A 513 25.29 -57.40 9.64
CA ALA A 513 26.02 -57.89 10.80
C ALA A 513 27.19 -56.95 11.17
N GLN A 514 27.93 -56.43 10.19
CA GLN A 514 28.99 -55.43 10.44
C GLN A 514 28.46 -54.08 10.95
N VAL A 515 27.30 -53.63 10.47
CA VAL A 515 26.67 -52.39 10.95
C VAL A 515 26.17 -52.56 12.39
N ALA A 516 25.59 -53.72 12.71
CA ALA A 516 25.16 -54.04 14.07
C ALA A 516 26.35 -54.09 15.04
N LEU A 517 27.45 -54.73 14.64
CA LEU A 517 28.70 -54.76 15.42
C LEU A 517 29.24 -53.35 15.68
N LYS A 518 29.39 -52.52 14.65
CA LYS A 518 29.89 -51.13 14.81
C LYS A 518 29.00 -50.28 15.71
N LYS A 519 27.68 -50.51 15.69
CA LYS A 519 26.74 -49.80 16.56
C LYS A 519 26.91 -50.25 18.02
N ALA A 520 27.07 -51.55 18.26
CA ALA A 520 27.30 -52.10 19.59
C ALA A 520 28.68 -51.72 20.15
N GLU A 521 29.75 -51.72 19.34
CA GLU A 521 31.09 -51.25 19.74
C GLU A 521 31.07 -49.77 20.12
N LYS A 522 30.29 -48.94 19.40
CA LYS A 522 30.10 -47.52 19.76
C LYS A 522 29.31 -47.33 21.05
N GLN A 523 28.36 -48.23 21.36
CA GLN A 523 27.63 -48.21 22.62
C GLN A 523 28.50 -48.68 23.78
N LEU A 524 29.33 -49.71 23.58
CA LEU A 524 30.31 -50.18 24.57
C LEU A 524 31.35 -49.10 24.89
N ALA A 525 31.80 -48.34 23.88
CA ALA A 525 32.70 -47.21 24.09
C ALA A 525 32.06 -46.04 24.88
N ALA A 526 30.73 -45.95 24.89
CA ALA A 526 29.99 -44.94 25.64
C ALA A 526 29.56 -45.42 27.04
N HIS A 527 29.31 -46.72 27.20
CA HIS A 527 28.84 -47.34 28.43
C HIS A 527 29.51 -48.71 28.61
N ASP A 528 30.52 -48.78 29.48
CA ASP A 528 31.30 -49.99 29.73
C ASP A 528 30.59 -50.90 30.75
N THR A 529 29.60 -51.66 30.29
CA THR A 529 28.88 -52.65 31.10
C THR A 529 29.19 -54.08 30.63
N SER A 530 29.19 -55.04 31.56
CA SER A 530 29.45 -56.45 31.27
C SER A 530 28.47 -57.07 30.27
N GLU A 531 27.22 -56.58 30.24
CA GLU A 531 26.21 -56.99 29.26
C GLU A 531 26.54 -56.50 27.84
N LEU A 532 27.01 -55.25 27.70
CA LEU A 532 27.46 -54.71 26.41
C LEU A 532 28.73 -55.39 25.92
N GLN A 533 29.65 -55.76 26.83
CA GLN A 533 30.85 -56.53 26.48
C GLN A 533 30.48 -57.92 25.91
N ALA A 534 29.52 -58.62 26.55
CA ALA A 534 29.01 -59.89 26.04
C ALA A 534 28.29 -59.74 24.69
N GLN A 535 27.48 -58.68 24.53
CA GLN A 535 26.76 -58.39 23.29
C GLN A 535 27.70 -58.06 22.12
N VAL A 536 28.78 -57.32 22.37
CA VAL A 536 29.81 -57.04 21.34
C VAL A 536 30.56 -58.30 20.95
N ALA A 537 30.88 -59.18 21.90
CA ALA A 537 31.53 -60.46 21.61
C ALA A 537 30.66 -61.36 20.73
N GLU A 538 29.36 -61.45 21.03
CA GLU A 538 28.39 -62.22 20.25
C GLU A 538 28.21 -61.66 18.83
N LEU A 539 28.05 -60.33 18.71
CA LEU A 539 27.92 -59.66 17.42
C LEU A 539 29.21 -59.75 16.59
N ARG A 540 30.38 -59.81 17.22
CA ARG A 540 31.66 -59.99 16.53
C ARG A 540 31.76 -61.40 15.94
N ALA A 541 31.40 -62.43 16.72
CA ALA A 541 31.33 -63.80 16.23
C ALA A 541 30.31 -63.95 15.08
N ALA A 542 29.15 -63.29 15.18
CA ALA A 542 28.14 -63.29 14.12
C ALA A 542 28.61 -62.57 12.84
N ALA A 543 29.32 -61.45 12.96
CA ALA A 543 29.89 -60.74 11.83
C ALA A 543 30.99 -61.55 11.12
N GLU A 544 31.86 -62.22 11.88
CA GLU A 544 32.89 -63.12 11.35
C GLU A 544 32.27 -64.34 10.63
N ALA A 545 31.24 -64.94 11.23
CA ALA A 545 30.52 -66.06 10.61
C ALA A 545 29.84 -65.64 9.29
N ALA A 546 29.19 -64.48 9.26
CA ALA A 546 28.56 -63.95 8.05
C ALA A 546 29.57 -63.57 6.95
N GLN A 547 30.75 -63.03 7.34
CA GLN A 547 31.84 -62.78 6.39
C GLN A 547 32.45 -64.07 5.85
N LYS A 548 32.63 -65.08 6.70
CA LYS A 548 33.13 -66.40 6.28
C LYS A 548 32.16 -67.07 5.31
N ALA A 549 30.86 -67.05 5.61
CA ALA A 549 29.83 -67.58 4.70
C ALA A 549 29.81 -66.84 3.34
N LEU A 550 30.02 -65.52 3.34
CA LEU A 550 30.18 -64.76 2.10
C LEU A 550 31.46 -65.13 1.34
N ALA A 551 32.58 -65.32 2.03
CA ALA A 551 33.86 -65.69 1.43
C ALA A 551 33.84 -67.10 0.82
N ASP A 552 33.25 -68.06 1.53
CA ASP A 552 33.08 -69.45 1.07
C ASP A 552 32.17 -69.53 -0.17
N ALA A 553 31.12 -68.70 -0.21
CA ALA A 553 30.22 -68.57 -1.37
C ALA A 553 30.87 -67.83 -2.56
N GLN A 554 31.82 -66.90 -2.30
CA GLN A 554 32.59 -66.24 -3.35
C GLN A 554 33.68 -67.16 -3.94
N ALA A 555 34.25 -68.07 -3.13
CA ALA A 555 35.29 -69.01 -3.57
C ALA A 555 34.77 -70.13 -4.49
N THR A 556 33.47 -70.38 -4.52
CA THR A 556 32.83 -71.45 -5.31
C THR A 556 32.11 -70.94 -6.58
N ALA A 557 32.19 -69.64 -6.88
CA ALA A 557 31.54 -69.04 -8.05
C ALA A 557 32.39 -69.19 -9.34
N PRO A 558 31.84 -69.67 -10.48
CA PRO A 558 32.54 -69.72 -11.75
C PRO A 558 32.86 -68.31 -12.27
N VAL A 559 34.10 -68.12 -12.75
CA VAL A 559 34.58 -66.87 -13.35
C VAL A 559 33.76 -66.52 -14.61
N PRO A 560 33.04 -65.39 -14.67
CA PRO A 560 32.35 -64.97 -15.87
C PRO A 560 33.34 -64.35 -16.87
N ALA A 561 33.24 -64.74 -18.14
CA ALA A 561 33.96 -64.14 -19.26
C ALA A 561 33.65 -62.63 -19.38
N PRO A 562 34.63 -61.80 -19.81
CA PRO A 562 34.45 -60.36 -19.85
C PRO A 562 33.47 -59.99 -20.97
N LYS A 563 32.31 -59.46 -20.58
CA LYS A 563 31.41 -58.75 -21.50
C LYS A 563 31.98 -57.35 -21.75
N PRO A 564 31.87 -56.81 -22.98
CA PRO A 564 32.35 -55.47 -23.29
C PRO A 564 31.43 -54.47 -22.59
N ALA A 565 31.93 -53.85 -21.52
CA ALA A 565 31.15 -52.98 -20.64
C ALA A 565 31.64 -51.54 -20.74
N GLY A 566 31.28 -50.83 -21.81
CA GLY A 566 31.55 -49.39 -21.91
C GLY A 566 30.87 -48.59 -20.79
N ASP A 567 29.68 -49.01 -20.33
CA ASP A 567 28.90 -48.28 -19.32
C ASP A 567 29.17 -48.72 -17.87
N GLU A 568 29.49 -49.99 -17.64
CA GLU A 568 29.72 -50.52 -16.28
C GLU A 568 31.14 -50.23 -15.79
N ALA A 569 32.14 -50.32 -16.68
CA ALA A 569 33.53 -49.93 -16.37
C ALA A 569 33.62 -48.43 -16.10
N LEU A 570 32.88 -47.60 -16.85
CA LEU A 570 32.80 -46.17 -16.62
C LEU A 570 32.13 -45.83 -15.27
N LYS A 571 31.04 -46.53 -14.91
CA LYS A 571 30.39 -46.35 -13.59
C LYS A 571 31.31 -46.78 -12.45
N LYS A 572 32.04 -47.89 -12.61
CA LYS A 572 33.01 -48.38 -11.62
C LYS A 572 34.16 -47.39 -11.43
N ALA A 573 34.75 -46.88 -12.52
CA ALA A 573 35.79 -45.86 -12.47
C ALA A 573 35.32 -44.55 -11.78
N LYS A 574 34.08 -44.12 -12.00
CA LYS A 574 33.50 -42.95 -11.31
C LYS A 574 33.35 -43.18 -9.81
N ILE A 575 32.96 -44.39 -9.41
CA ILE A 575 32.82 -44.77 -8.00
C ILE A 575 34.20 -44.84 -7.33
N ASP A 576 35.19 -45.44 -7.99
CA ASP A 576 36.55 -45.57 -7.45
C ASP A 576 37.22 -44.20 -7.21
N VAL A 577 37.07 -43.25 -8.15
CA VAL A 577 37.53 -41.85 -7.96
C VAL A 577 36.81 -41.16 -6.79
N ALA A 578 35.50 -41.39 -6.63
CA ALA A 578 34.73 -40.81 -5.53
C ALA A 578 35.11 -41.39 -4.16
N MET A 579 35.41 -42.69 -4.08
CA MET A 579 35.87 -43.34 -2.85
C MET A 579 37.26 -42.88 -2.45
N LEU A 580 38.21 -42.79 -3.41
CA LEU A 580 39.56 -42.31 -3.14
C LEU A 580 39.56 -40.86 -2.64
N LYS A 581 38.75 -39.97 -3.24
CA LYS A 581 38.55 -38.59 -2.73
C LYS A 581 37.98 -38.54 -1.31
N ALA A 582 37.07 -39.45 -0.98
CA ALA A 582 36.47 -39.51 0.35
C ALA A 582 37.47 -40.03 1.41
N GLN A 583 38.32 -40.99 1.05
CA GLN A 583 39.38 -41.51 1.91
C GLN A 583 40.48 -40.46 2.16
N LEU A 584 40.92 -39.75 1.11
CA LEU A 584 41.90 -38.66 1.20
C LEU A 584 41.43 -37.57 2.17
N ARG A 585 40.20 -37.08 1.96
CA ARG A 585 39.59 -36.01 2.76
C ARG A 585 39.36 -36.39 4.23
N LYS A 586 39.32 -37.69 4.54
CA LYS A 586 39.20 -38.19 5.91
C LYS A 586 40.55 -38.15 6.64
N LEU A 587 41.65 -38.43 5.94
CA LEU A 587 43.00 -38.41 6.50
C LEU A 587 43.58 -36.99 6.56
N GLU A 588 43.25 -36.12 5.60
CA GLU A 588 43.66 -34.69 5.60
C GLU A 588 42.97 -33.83 6.66
N LYS A 589 41.91 -34.34 7.30
CA LYS A 589 41.19 -33.65 8.38
C LYS A 589 41.81 -33.85 9.77
N THR A 590 42.88 -34.63 9.88
CA THR A 590 43.58 -34.86 11.15
C THR A 590 44.63 -33.75 11.34
N GLU A 591 44.56 -32.98 12.42
CA GLU A 591 45.36 -31.75 12.63
C GLU A 591 46.88 -31.99 12.83
N ALA A 592 47.36 -33.25 12.87
CA ALA A 592 48.77 -33.62 12.82
C ALA A 592 48.94 -35.11 12.43
N PRO A 593 49.05 -35.46 11.13
CA PRO A 593 49.25 -36.85 10.71
C PRO A 593 50.68 -37.31 11.00
N ASP A 594 50.82 -38.52 11.59
CA ASP A 594 52.10 -39.20 11.80
C ASP A 594 52.77 -39.59 10.48
N ASP A 595 54.04 -40.01 10.52
CA ASP A 595 54.84 -40.30 9.32
C ASP A 595 54.21 -41.41 8.45
N ASP A 596 53.54 -42.38 9.07
CA ASP A 596 52.83 -43.46 8.36
C ASP A 596 51.56 -42.93 7.67
N GLN A 597 50.83 -42.01 8.32
CA GLN A 597 49.67 -41.34 7.74
C GLN A 597 50.07 -40.39 6.60
N GLN A 598 51.22 -39.71 6.70
CA GLN A 598 51.74 -38.89 5.62
C GLN A 598 52.14 -39.75 4.40
N ALA A 599 52.76 -40.91 4.63
CA ALA A 599 53.07 -41.86 3.55
C ALA A 599 51.80 -42.42 2.88
N GLU A 600 50.75 -42.71 3.65
CA GLU A 600 49.48 -43.19 3.11
C GLU A 600 48.70 -42.08 2.38
N ILE A 601 48.76 -40.82 2.83
CA ILE A 601 48.21 -39.68 2.08
C ILE A 601 48.92 -39.53 0.73
N ALA A 602 50.25 -39.63 0.70
CA ALA A 602 51.02 -39.57 -0.56
C ALA A 602 50.64 -40.71 -1.51
N ARG A 603 50.48 -41.93 -0.98
CA ARG A 603 50.07 -43.11 -1.76
C ARG A 603 48.65 -42.98 -2.30
N LEU A 604 47.71 -42.48 -1.50
CA LEU A 604 46.33 -42.27 -1.92
C LEU A 604 46.22 -41.14 -2.97
N ARG A 605 47.06 -40.10 -2.89
CA ARG A 605 47.15 -39.04 -3.91
C ARG A 605 47.60 -39.63 -5.25
N GLN A 606 48.61 -40.49 -5.24
CA GLN A 606 49.10 -41.17 -6.43
C GLN A 606 48.06 -42.14 -7.03
N GLN A 607 47.31 -42.86 -6.18
CA GLN A 607 46.23 -43.74 -6.62
C GLN A 607 45.05 -42.97 -7.21
N LEU A 608 44.71 -41.82 -6.63
CA LEU A 608 43.66 -40.94 -7.15
C LEU A 608 44.03 -40.42 -8.55
N GLU A 609 45.27 -39.98 -8.74
CA GLU A 609 45.74 -39.49 -10.04
C GLU A 609 45.70 -40.58 -11.11
N ALA A 610 46.13 -41.80 -10.77
CA ALA A 610 46.03 -42.96 -11.66
C ALA A 610 44.57 -43.33 -12.00
N ALA A 611 43.67 -43.27 -11.02
CA ALA A 611 42.25 -43.57 -11.21
C ALA A 611 41.52 -42.49 -12.02
N GLU A 612 41.86 -41.21 -11.84
CA GLU A 612 41.35 -40.10 -12.64
C GLU A 612 41.82 -40.21 -14.09
N LYS A 613 43.07 -40.60 -14.32
CA LYS A 613 43.59 -40.86 -15.67
C LYS A 613 42.86 -42.02 -16.36
N ALA A 614 42.65 -43.13 -15.65
CA ALA A 614 41.90 -44.27 -16.17
C ALA A 614 40.42 -43.92 -16.46
N LEU A 615 39.80 -43.06 -15.65
CA LEU A 615 38.45 -42.56 -15.90
C LEU A 615 38.37 -41.75 -17.20
N VAL A 616 39.36 -40.88 -17.44
CA VAL A 616 39.45 -40.07 -18.67
C VAL A 616 39.66 -40.96 -19.90
N ASP A 617 40.55 -41.95 -19.80
CA ASP A 617 40.79 -42.91 -20.89
C ASP A 617 39.53 -43.73 -21.23
N LEU A 618 38.76 -44.15 -20.22
CA LEU A 618 37.49 -44.84 -20.41
C LEU A 618 36.36 -43.94 -20.92
N GLN A 619 36.34 -42.65 -20.55
CA GLN A 619 35.42 -41.66 -21.11
C GLN A 619 35.68 -41.42 -22.60
N ASN A 620 36.95 -41.43 -23.01
CA ASN A 620 37.37 -41.24 -24.40
C ASN A 620 37.12 -42.46 -25.29
N GLN A 621 36.94 -43.65 -24.71
CA GLN A 621 36.70 -44.91 -25.43
C GLN A 621 35.21 -45.28 -25.58
N ALA A 622 34.28 -44.51 -25.04
CA ALA A 622 32.84 -44.79 -25.16
C ALA A 622 32.29 -44.39 -26.55
N PRO A 623 31.55 -45.26 -27.27
CA PRO A 623 30.96 -44.92 -28.56
C PRO A 623 29.86 -43.87 -28.40
N ALA A 624 29.87 -42.86 -29.29
CA ALA A 624 28.87 -41.80 -29.35
C ALA A 624 27.45 -42.40 -29.57
N PRO A 625 26.45 -42.06 -28.72
CA PRO A 625 25.08 -42.50 -28.95
C PRO A 625 24.51 -41.89 -30.22
N ALA A 626 23.75 -42.69 -30.96
CA ALA A 626 23.08 -42.30 -32.19
C ALA A 626 22.17 -41.06 -32.00
N ALA A 627 22.24 -40.16 -32.99
CA ALA A 627 21.58 -38.87 -33.00
C ALA A 627 20.05 -38.95 -32.89
N LYS A 628 19.52 -38.37 -31.81
CA LYS A 628 18.22 -37.68 -31.78
C LYS A 628 18.48 -36.16 -31.74
N PRO A 629 17.57 -35.29 -32.20
CA PRO A 629 17.87 -33.89 -32.45
C PRO A 629 18.29 -33.18 -31.14
N ALA A 630 19.58 -32.93 -30.99
CA ALA A 630 20.24 -32.61 -29.72
C ALA A 630 20.55 -31.11 -29.54
N GLY A 631 19.70 -30.21 -30.04
CA GLY A 631 19.88 -28.78 -29.74
C GLY A 631 19.55 -28.47 -28.28
N ASP A 632 18.43 -29.00 -27.80
CA ASP A 632 17.81 -28.52 -26.56
C ASP A 632 18.28 -29.29 -25.30
N GLU A 633 18.58 -30.58 -25.42
CA GLU A 633 19.06 -31.39 -24.28
C GLU A 633 20.54 -31.16 -23.98
N ALA A 634 21.38 -30.99 -25.00
CA ALA A 634 22.81 -30.66 -24.84
C ALA A 634 22.99 -29.26 -24.25
N LEU A 635 22.19 -28.28 -24.72
CA LEU A 635 22.14 -26.94 -24.14
C LEU A 635 21.66 -26.96 -22.68
N LYS A 636 20.66 -27.78 -22.33
CA LYS A 636 20.20 -27.94 -20.95
C LYS A 636 21.27 -28.57 -20.05
N LYS A 637 21.98 -29.60 -20.51
CA LYS A 637 23.09 -30.23 -19.75
C LYS A 637 24.23 -29.24 -19.51
N ALA A 638 24.65 -28.50 -20.53
CA ALA A 638 25.69 -27.46 -20.39
C ALA A 638 25.27 -26.34 -19.42
N LYS A 639 23.99 -25.93 -19.45
CA LYS A 639 23.45 -24.92 -18.51
C LYS A 639 23.48 -25.41 -17.06
N ILE A 640 23.12 -26.67 -16.83
CA ILE A 640 23.12 -27.29 -15.51
C ILE A 640 24.55 -27.44 -14.99
N GLU A 641 25.49 -27.84 -15.84
CA GLU A 641 26.91 -28.01 -15.49
C GLU A 641 27.56 -26.68 -15.08
N ALA A 642 27.38 -25.62 -15.87
CA ALA A 642 27.87 -24.28 -15.53
C ALA A 642 27.24 -23.72 -14.23
N ALA A 643 25.95 -24.02 -13.98
CA ALA A 643 25.27 -23.62 -12.76
C ALA A 643 25.78 -24.37 -11.52
N MET A 644 26.07 -25.67 -11.64
CA MET A 644 26.65 -26.46 -10.54
C MET A 644 28.07 -26.01 -10.21
N LEU A 645 28.91 -25.75 -11.21
CA LEU A 645 30.28 -25.25 -11.02
C LEU A 645 30.27 -23.86 -10.35
N LYS A 646 29.37 -22.95 -10.75
CA LYS A 646 29.16 -21.66 -10.06
C LYS A 646 28.74 -21.81 -8.60
N ALA A 647 27.85 -22.76 -8.32
CA ALA A 647 27.38 -23.00 -6.95
C ALA A 647 28.49 -23.59 -6.06
N GLN A 648 29.32 -24.49 -6.59
CA GLN A 648 30.46 -25.06 -5.90
C GLN A 648 31.55 -24.00 -5.63
N LEU A 649 31.87 -23.17 -6.62
CA LEU A 649 32.83 -22.06 -6.49
C LEU A 649 32.38 -21.07 -5.42
N ARG A 650 31.11 -20.62 -5.46
CA ARG A 650 30.54 -19.66 -4.51
C ARG A 650 30.49 -20.18 -3.08
N LYS A 651 30.50 -21.51 -2.88
CA LYS A 651 30.55 -22.13 -1.56
C LYS A 651 31.96 -22.09 -0.97
N LEU A 652 32.99 -22.27 -1.79
CA LEU A 652 34.39 -22.24 -1.37
C LEU A 652 34.91 -20.81 -1.22
N GLU A 653 34.50 -19.87 -2.09
CA GLU A 653 34.85 -18.44 -2.00
C GLU A 653 34.22 -17.69 -0.81
N LYS A 654 33.38 -18.36 -0.01
CA LYS A 654 32.76 -17.81 1.21
C LYS A 654 33.57 -18.11 2.48
N ILE A 655 34.66 -18.85 2.38
CA ILE A 655 35.55 -19.16 3.50
C ILE A 655 36.53 -17.99 3.65
N GLU A 656 36.61 -17.38 4.83
CA GLU A 656 37.36 -16.13 5.08
C GLU A 656 38.89 -16.30 5.10
N ASN A 657 39.41 -17.53 5.06
CA ASN A 657 40.83 -17.85 4.85
C ASN A 657 40.98 -19.31 4.32
N PRO A 658 40.93 -19.54 3.00
CA PRO A 658 41.09 -20.87 2.44
C PRO A 658 42.57 -21.33 2.52
N ASP A 659 42.78 -22.58 2.95
CA ASP A 659 44.08 -23.25 2.93
C ASP A 659 44.60 -23.45 1.49
N ASP A 660 45.88 -23.80 1.32
CA ASP A 660 46.52 -23.92 0.00
C ASP A 660 45.82 -24.95 -0.91
N ASP A 661 45.30 -26.04 -0.33
CA ASP A 661 44.55 -27.06 -1.05
C ASP A 661 43.18 -26.50 -1.53
N GLN A 662 42.50 -25.69 -0.71
CA GLN A 662 41.27 -24.99 -1.07
C GLN A 662 41.51 -23.89 -2.10
N GLN A 663 42.63 -23.17 -2.04
CA GLN A 663 43.01 -22.20 -3.08
C GLN A 663 43.26 -22.89 -4.42
N THR A 664 43.92 -24.04 -4.40
CA THR A 664 44.17 -24.87 -5.59
C THR A 664 42.86 -25.40 -6.18
N GLU A 665 41.92 -25.85 -5.34
CA GLU A 665 40.59 -26.30 -5.79
C GLU A 665 39.73 -25.14 -6.32
N ILE A 666 39.81 -23.95 -5.73
CA ILE A 666 39.16 -22.73 -6.25
C ILE A 666 39.71 -22.40 -7.64
N ALA A 667 41.03 -22.44 -7.84
CA ALA A 667 41.66 -22.20 -9.14
C ALA A 667 41.21 -23.25 -10.17
N ARG A 668 41.16 -24.54 -9.80
CA ARG A 668 40.68 -25.61 -10.68
C ARG A 668 39.21 -25.42 -11.07
N LEU A 669 38.34 -25.08 -10.12
CA LEU A 669 36.92 -24.85 -10.36
C LEU A 669 36.68 -23.61 -11.23
N ARG A 670 37.50 -22.57 -11.12
CA ARG A 670 37.46 -21.41 -12.04
C ARG A 670 37.79 -21.82 -13.48
N GLN A 671 38.84 -22.62 -13.66
CA GLN A 671 39.23 -23.10 -14.98
C GLN A 671 38.18 -24.03 -15.60
N GLN A 672 37.57 -24.91 -14.79
CA GLN A 672 36.48 -25.78 -15.23
C GLN A 672 35.21 -24.99 -15.59
N LEU A 673 34.89 -23.95 -14.81
CA LEU A 673 33.76 -23.07 -15.12
C LEU A 673 33.97 -22.33 -16.44
N GLU A 674 35.17 -21.80 -16.68
CA GLU A 674 35.50 -21.10 -17.93
C GLU A 674 35.37 -22.03 -19.14
N ALA A 675 35.86 -23.27 -19.04
CA ALA A 675 35.72 -24.27 -20.10
C ALA A 675 34.23 -24.64 -20.35
N ALA A 676 33.44 -24.81 -19.29
CA ALA A 676 32.01 -25.13 -19.39
C ALA A 676 31.20 -23.97 -19.97
N GLU A 677 31.51 -22.71 -19.62
CA GLU A 677 30.88 -21.53 -20.19
C GLU A 677 31.22 -21.36 -21.68
N LYS A 678 32.48 -21.64 -22.07
CA LYS A 678 32.90 -21.62 -23.47
C LYS A 678 32.17 -22.68 -24.31
N ALA A 679 31.98 -23.89 -23.76
CA ALA A 679 31.20 -24.94 -24.40
C ALA A 679 29.71 -24.57 -24.52
N LEU A 680 29.14 -23.94 -23.49
CA LEU A 680 27.76 -23.46 -23.49
C LEU A 680 27.51 -22.39 -24.56
N VAL A 681 28.44 -21.44 -24.73
CA VAL A 681 28.36 -20.43 -25.80
C VAL A 681 28.43 -21.07 -27.18
N GLY A 682 29.32 -22.07 -27.36
CA GLY A 682 29.40 -22.85 -28.60
C GLY A 682 28.08 -23.55 -28.97
N LEU A 683 27.43 -24.17 -27.98
CA LEU A 683 26.14 -24.86 -28.17
C LEU A 683 24.97 -23.90 -28.36
N GLN A 684 24.99 -22.72 -27.72
CA GLN A 684 24.00 -21.66 -27.96
C GLN A 684 24.03 -21.14 -29.40
N ASN A 685 25.23 -21.07 -30.01
CA ASN A 685 25.41 -20.59 -31.38
C ASN A 685 25.04 -21.63 -32.45
N GLN A 686 24.83 -22.90 -32.09
CA GLN A 686 24.49 -23.99 -33.01
C GLN A 686 23.00 -24.40 -33.00
N ALA A 687 22.17 -23.79 -32.16
CA ALA A 687 20.73 -24.10 -32.08
C ALA A 687 19.93 -23.41 -33.22
N PRO A 688 19.03 -24.11 -33.94
CA PRO A 688 18.22 -23.49 -34.98
C PRO A 688 17.24 -22.47 -34.39
N ALA A 689 17.11 -21.33 -35.07
CA ALA A 689 16.34 -20.18 -34.62
C ALA A 689 14.85 -20.51 -34.39
N PRO A 690 14.32 -20.36 -33.17
CA PRO A 690 12.88 -20.34 -32.96
C PRO A 690 12.28 -19.03 -33.48
N ALA A 691 11.00 -19.07 -33.86
CA ALA A 691 10.23 -17.95 -34.40
C ALA A 691 10.43 -16.64 -33.62
N ALA A 692 10.57 -15.55 -34.39
CA ALA A 692 11.07 -14.25 -33.97
C ALA A 692 10.37 -13.66 -32.74
N LYS A 693 11.16 -13.46 -31.68
CA LYS A 693 10.93 -12.42 -30.66
C LYS A 693 11.88 -11.25 -30.95
N PRO A 694 11.51 -9.99 -30.65
CA PRO A 694 12.29 -8.83 -31.03
C PRO A 694 13.69 -8.85 -30.39
N ALA A 695 14.72 -8.67 -31.23
CA ALA A 695 16.14 -8.90 -30.92
C ALA A 695 16.73 -7.97 -29.82
N GLY A 696 16.07 -6.86 -29.48
CA GLY A 696 16.57 -5.89 -28.51
C GLY A 696 16.54 -6.35 -27.04
N ASP A 697 15.70 -7.33 -26.70
CA ASP A 697 15.38 -7.61 -25.30
C ASP A 697 16.37 -8.56 -24.57
N GLU A 698 17.07 -9.42 -25.32
CA GLU A 698 18.12 -10.29 -24.78
C GLU A 698 19.42 -9.51 -24.52
N VAL A 699 19.80 -8.62 -25.44
CA VAL A 699 20.99 -7.76 -25.32
C VAL A 699 20.83 -6.79 -24.15
N LEU A 700 19.66 -6.18 -24.02
CA LEU A 700 19.32 -5.31 -22.89
C LEU A 700 19.38 -6.06 -21.54
N LYS A 701 18.88 -7.30 -21.48
CA LYS A 701 18.94 -8.12 -20.26
C LYS A 701 20.36 -8.48 -19.88
N LYS A 702 21.20 -8.86 -20.85
CA LYS A 702 22.62 -9.18 -20.60
C LYS A 702 23.37 -7.96 -20.06
N ALA A 703 23.20 -6.79 -20.67
CA ALA A 703 23.83 -5.56 -20.22
C ALA A 703 23.38 -5.13 -18.80
N LYS A 704 22.09 -5.31 -18.45
CA LYS A 704 21.59 -5.05 -17.08
C LYS A 704 22.19 -5.98 -16.03
N VAL A 705 22.36 -7.26 -16.37
CA VAL A 705 22.97 -8.25 -15.47
C VAL A 705 24.46 -7.95 -15.27
N GLU A 706 25.16 -7.60 -16.34
CA GLU A 706 26.59 -7.28 -16.30
C GLU A 706 26.87 -6.01 -15.47
N LEU A 707 26.05 -4.97 -15.63
CA LEU A 707 26.13 -3.77 -14.79
C LEU A 707 25.95 -4.09 -13.30
N ALA A 708 24.95 -4.91 -12.96
CA ALA A 708 24.69 -5.31 -11.57
C ALA A 708 25.85 -6.12 -10.97
N MET A 709 26.48 -7.00 -11.76
CA MET A 709 27.65 -7.76 -11.35
C MET A 709 28.86 -6.86 -11.08
N LYS A 710 29.17 -5.91 -11.99
CA LYS A 710 30.29 -4.97 -11.79
C LYS A 710 30.09 -4.01 -10.63
N ARG A 711 28.85 -3.59 -10.36
CA ARG A 711 28.50 -2.82 -9.15
C ARG A 711 28.71 -3.63 -7.87
N ALA A 712 28.35 -4.92 -7.88
CA ALA A 712 28.54 -5.79 -6.74
C ALA A 712 30.01 -6.11 -6.48
N GLU A 713 30.82 -6.30 -7.52
CA GLU A 713 32.28 -6.49 -7.44
C GLU A 713 32.97 -5.26 -6.82
N LEU A 714 32.68 -4.05 -7.33
CA LEU A 714 33.23 -2.81 -6.78
C LEU A 714 32.84 -2.62 -5.31
N LYS A 715 31.54 -2.77 -4.98
CA LYS A 715 31.06 -2.61 -3.61
C LYS A 715 31.64 -3.65 -2.64
N LYS A 716 31.94 -4.86 -3.13
CA LYS A 716 32.61 -5.90 -2.34
C LYS A 716 34.07 -5.52 -2.08
N ALA A 717 34.79 -5.00 -3.07
CA ALA A 717 36.17 -4.54 -2.92
C ALA A 717 36.27 -3.32 -1.98
N GLU A 718 35.36 -2.35 -2.10
CA GLU A 718 35.28 -1.19 -1.21
C GLU A 718 35.00 -1.60 0.24
N LYS A 719 34.09 -2.57 0.46
CA LYS A 719 33.79 -3.07 1.80
C LYS A 719 34.91 -3.91 2.40
N ALA A 720 35.75 -4.52 1.56
CA ALA A 720 36.94 -5.24 1.99
C ALA A 720 38.14 -4.31 2.28
N GLY A 721 37.99 -3.00 2.08
CA GLY A 721 39.05 -2.02 2.32
C GLY A 721 40.17 -2.09 1.29
N ALA A 722 39.89 -2.52 0.06
CA ALA A 722 40.88 -2.59 -1.01
C ALA A 722 41.47 -1.21 -1.35
N ASP A 723 42.75 -1.20 -1.69
CA ASP A 723 43.50 0.02 -1.95
C ASP A 723 43.07 0.67 -3.28
N GLU A 724 43.34 1.97 -3.44
CA GLU A 724 42.86 2.74 -4.59
C GLU A 724 43.35 2.19 -5.95
N ALA A 725 44.50 1.53 -5.97
CA ALA A 725 45.05 0.86 -7.16
C ALA A 725 44.17 -0.32 -7.64
N ASP A 726 43.48 -1.01 -6.73
CA ASP A 726 42.59 -2.13 -7.04
C ASP A 726 41.15 -1.68 -7.33
N LEU A 727 40.73 -0.55 -6.74
CA LEU A 727 39.42 0.04 -6.99
C LEU A 727 39.34 0.73 -8.36
N GLN A 728 40.43 1.32 -8.84
CA GLN A 728 40.47 2.03 -10.13
C GLN A 728 40.04 1.17 -11.34
N PRO A 729 40.58 -0.05 -11.56
CA PRO A 729 40.15 -0.90 -12.67
C PRO A 729 38.70 -1.39 -12.52
N LEU A 730 38.21 -1.59 -11.29
CA LEU A 730 36.82 -1.98 -11.04
C LEU A 730 35.83 -0.84 -11.32
N ARG A 731 36.20 0.40 -11.02
CA ARG A 731 35.43 1.60 -11.40
C ARG A 731 35.40 1.77 -12.92
N ALA A 732 36.53 1.59 -13.60
CA ALA A 732 36.59 1.65 -15.06
C ALA A 732 35.72 0.55 -15.72
N ALA A 733 35.74 -0.67 -15.18
CA ALA A 733 34.89 -1.77 -15.64
C ALA A 733 33.39 -1.51 -15.40
N LEU A 734 33.04 -0.86 -14.29
CA LEU A 734 31.67 -0.43 -14.03
C LEU A 734 31.20 0.63 -15.05
N THR A 735 32.03 1.63 -15.33
CA THR A 735 31.71 2.66 -16.34
C THR A 735 31.55 2.06 -17.74
N ALA A 736 32.39 1.10 -18.12
CA ALA A 736 32.25 0.39 -19.40
C ALA A 736 30.93 -0.41 -19.48
N ALA A 737 30.51 -1.05 -18.38
CA ALA A 737 29.22 -1.75 -18.31
C ALA A 737 28.01 -0.80 -18.34
N GLU A 738 28.12 0.41 -17.75
CA GLU A 738 27.11 1.47 -17.85
C GLU A 738 26.96 1.95 -19.30
N GLN A 739 28.06 2.17 -20.02
CA GLN A 739 28.05 2.56 -21.43
C GLN A 739 27.44 1.45 -22.33
N ALA A 740 27.77 0.19 -22.07
CA ALA A 740 27.19 -0.95 -22.80
C ALA A 740 25.68 -1.07 -22.56
N LEU A 741 25.20 -0.78 -21.34
CA LEU A 741 23.77 -0.73 -21.05
C LEU A 741 23.07 0.41 -21.81
N HIS A 742 23.65 1.61 -21.82
CA HIS A 742 23.07 2.73 -22.56
C HIS A 742 23.01 2.48 -24.07
N ALA A 743 24.05 1.86 -24.64
CA ALA A 743 24.04 1.43 -26.03
C ALA A 743 22.95 0.39 -26.30
N ALA A 744 22.81 -0.61 -25.41
CA ALA A 744 21.77 -1.63 -25.51
C ALA A 744 20.36 -1.05 -25.38
N GLU A 745 20.15 -0.09 -24.46
CA GLU A 745 18.89 0.63 -24.27
C GLU A 745 18.50 1.43 -25.51
N ALA A 746 19.45 2.16 -26.11
CA ALA A 746 19.22 2.93 -27.34
C ALA A 746 18.78 2.04 -28.53
N THR A 747 19.32 0.83 -28.64
CA THR A 747 18.91 -0.14 -29.68
C THR A 747 17.68 -0.99 -29.32
N SER A 748 17.18 -0.90 -28.08
CA SER A 748 16.10 -1.79 -27.60
C SER A 748 14.68 -1.35 -27.98
N GLY A 749 14.51 -0.12 -28.48
CA GLY A 749 13.21 0.45 -28.85
C GLY A 749 12.25 0.68 -27.67
N LYS A 750 12.72 0.51 -26.42
CA LYS A 750 11.94 0.83 -25.21
C LYS A 750 12.20 2.29 -24.82
N PRO A 751 11.16 3.06 -24.44
CA PRO A 751 11.34 4.43 -23.97
C PRO A 751 12.23 4.43 -22.71
N ALA A 752 13.19 5.36 -22.67
CA ALA A 752 14.16 5.45 -21.58
C ALA A 752 13.44 5.67 -20.23
N PRO A 753 13.77 4.92 -19.17
CA PRO A 753 13.22 5.17 -17.85
C PRO A 753 13.81 6.48 -17.31
N GLU A 754 12.94 7.42 -16.97
CA GLU A 754 13.31 8.73 -16.41
C GLU A 754 13.81 8.53 -14.97
N GLN A 755 15.13 8.48 -14.80
CA GLN A 755 15.76 8.31 -13.49
C GLN A 755 15.98 9.67 -12.82
N VAL A 756 15.07 10.05 -11.92
CA VAL A 756 15.31 11.16 -10.98
C VAL A 756 16.24 10.66 -9.88
N ARG A 757 17.52 11.03 -9.96
CA ARG A 757 18.50 10.84 -8.88
C ARG A 757 18.17 11.82 -7.75
N THR A 758 17.49 11.37 -6.70
CA THR A 758 17.50 12.11 -5.43
C THR A 758 18.77 11.76 -4.67
N GLU A 759 19.80 12.61 -4.78
CA GLU A 759 20.90 12.59 -3.83
C GLU A 759 20.35 13.04 -2.48
N ARG A 760 20.23 12.12 -1.52
CA ARG A 760 20.07 12.48 -0.10
C ARG A 760 21.48 12.71 0.44
N PRO A 761 21.85 13.93 0.88
CA PRO A 761 23.08 14.14 1.62
C PRO A 761 23.08 13.21 2.84
N GLY A 762 24.19 12.52 3.06
CA GLY A 762 24.36 11.70 4.25
C GLY A 762 24.16 12.55 5.49
N VAL A 763 23.28 12.12 6.39
CA VAL A 763 23.06 12.81 7.66
C VAL A 763 24.35 12.74 8.47
N ASP A 764 25.01 13.88 8.62
CA ASP A 764 26.24 14.03 9.41
C ASP A 764 26.01 13.59 10.87
N GLU A 765 27.01 12.93 11.46
CA GLU A 765 27.00 12.40 12.82
C GLU A 765 26.70 13.49 13.86
N LYS A 766 27.13 14.73 13.58
CA LYS A 766 26.83 15.88 14.45
C LYS A 766 25.34 16.25 14.45
N PHE A 767 24.65 16.16 13.31
CA PHE A 767 23.19 16.36 13.26
C PHE A 767 22.44 15.24 14.00
N LYS A 768 22.92 13.99 13.90
CA LYS A 768 22.35 12.87 14.68
C LYS A 768 22.53 13.06 16.18
N ALA A 769 23.69 13.55 16.62
CA ALA A 769 23.96 13.84 18.03
C ALA A 769 23.04 14.93 18.56
N LEU A 770 22.86 16.04 17.83
CA LEU A 770 21.97 17.13 18.21
C LEU A 770 20.49 16.70 18.28
N LYS A 771 20.06 15.88 17.32
CA LYS A 771 18.69 15.34 17.31
C LYS A 771 18.46 14.36 18.47
N THR A 772 19.47 13.58 18.81
CA THR A 772 19.47 12.68 19.97
C THR A 772 19.36 13.46 21.27
N GLU A 773 20.16 14.52 21.46
CA GLU A 773 20.11 15.35 22.67
C GLU A 773 18.75 16.04 22.85
N ALA A 774 18.17 16.59 21.78
CA ALA A 774 16.82 17.18 21.83
C ALA A 774 15.75 16.14 22.23
N ALA A 775 15.89 14.90 21.76
CA ALA A 775 14.98 13.81 22.12
C ALA A 775 15.11 13.40 23.60
N PHE A 776 16.35 13.31 24.13
CA PHE A 776 16.59 13.02 25.54
C PHE A 776 16.11 14.14 26.46
N ALA A 777 16.41 15.40 26.14
CA ALA A 777 15.94 16.55 26.92
C ALA A 777 14.40 16.62 26.99
N ARG A 778 13.71 16.27 25.89
CA ARG A 778 12.25 16.20 25.84
C ARG A 778 11.68 15.03 26.65
N ALA A 779 12.37 13.90 26.66
CA ALA A 779 11.98 12.74 27.46
C ALA A 779 12.16 13.01 28.97
N ASP A 780 13.25 13.67 29.36
CA ASP A 780 13.53 14.06 30.74
C ASP A 780 12.48 15.06 31.26
N LEU A 781 12.14 16.08 30.46
CA LEU A 781 11.07 17.03 30.82
C LEU A 781 9.72 16.32 31.02
N ARG A 782 9.32 15.44 30.09
CA ARG A 782 8.07 14.66 30.21
C ARG A 782 8.05 13.73 31.42
N LYS A 783 9.22 13.24 31.84
CA LYS A 783 9.34 12.39 33.04
C LYS A 783 9.10 13.21 34.30
N LEU A 784 9.69 14.41 34.36
CA LEU A 784 9.53 15.35 35.48
C LEU A 784 8.10 15.93 35.55
N GLU A 785 7.46 16.22 34.42
CA GLU A 785 6.07 16.70 34.37
C GLU A 785 5.03 15.67 34.81
N ARG A 786 5.38 14.38 34.85
CA ARG A 786 4.51 13.30 35.31
C ARG A 786 4.63 12.99 36.80
N ASP A 787 5.65 13.50 37.46
CA ASP A 787 5.87 13.31 38.89
C ASP A 787 5.40 14.55 39.65
N GLU A 788 4.24 14.43 40.31
CA GLU A 788 3.59 15.50 41.09
C GLU A 788 4.44 16.01 42.26
N SER A 789 5.51 15.28 42.64
CA SER A 789 6.44 15.68 43.69
C SER A 789 7.65 16.48 43.20
N THR A 790 7.75 16.73 41.89
CA THR A 790 8.90 17.42 41.28
C THR A 790 8.95 18.90 41.68
N ALA A 791 10.10 19.33 42.19
CA ALA A 791 10.35 20.73 42.52
C ALA A 791 10.29 21.63 41.27
N SER A 792 9.65 22.80 41.39
CA SER A 792 9.49 23.79 40.31
C SER A 792 10.82 24.16 39.62
N GLU A 793 11.89 24.24 40.40
CA GLU A 793 13.24 24.56 39.90
C GLU A 793 13.80 23.48 38.97
N ALA A 794 13.49 22.20 39.20
CA ALA A 794 13.92 21.10 38.33
C ALA A 794 13.16 21.09 36.99
N LEU A 795 11.89 21.49 36.99
CA LEU A 795 11.09 21.67 35.76
C LEU A 795 11.60 22.85 34.92
N GLU A 796 11.92 23.98 35.55
CA GLU A 796 12.54 25.14 34.90
C GLU A 796 13.90 24.79 34.26
N GLN A 797 14.74 24.04 34.96
CA GLN A 797 16.03 23.56 34.43
C GLN A 797 15.85 22.61 33.23
N ALA A 798 14.89 21.69 33.30
CA ALA A 798 14.59 20.77 32.20
C ALA A 798 14.02 21.49 30.96
N ARG A 799 13.16 22.50 31.15
CA ARG A 799 12.66 23.38 30.08
C ARG A 799 13.79 24.17 29.42
N THR A 800 14.69 24.72 30.23
CA THR A 800 15.87 25.46 29.74
C THR A 800 16.79 24.56 28.90
N ARG A 801 17.05 23.33 29.36
CA ARG A 801 17.85 22.33 28.63
C ARG A 801 17.22 21.94 27.29
N LEU A 802 15.90 21.73 27.26
CA LEU A 802 15.19 21.43 26.02
C LEU A 802 15.28 22.60 25.03
N ALA A 803 15.05 23.83 25.49
CA ALA A 803 15.14 25.02 24.66
C ALA A 803 16.55 25.21 24.07
N GLU A 804 17.60 24.95 24.85
CA GLU A 804 18.98 25.03 24.36
C GLU A 804 19.31 23.92 23.34
N ALA A 805 18.83 22.69 23.56
CA ALA A 805 19.02 21.58 22.63
C ALA A 805 18.29 21.80 21.30
N GLU A 806 17.05 22.32 21.34
CA GLU A 806 16.27 22.67 20.16
C GLU A 806 16.88 23.86 19.40
N ARG A 807 17.40 24.87 20.12
CA ARG A 807 18.13 25.98 19.51
C ARG A 807 19.37 25.49 18.76
N LYS A 808 20.22 24.66 19.40
CA LYS A 808 21.43 24.09 18.77
C LYS A 808 21.10 23.21 17.57
N LEU A 809 19.99 22.48 17.59
CA LEU A 809 19.52 21.67 16.46
C LEU A 809 19.01 22.55 15.29
N ASN A 810 18.32 23.64 15.59
CA ASN A 810 17.80 24.58 14.59
C ASN A 810 18.90 25.47 13.97
N GLU A 811 19.94 25.81 14.75
CA GLU A 811 21.12 26.54 14.28
C GLU A 811 22.05 25.67 13.40
N TYR A 812 21.92 24.34 13.48
CA TYR A 812 22.73 23.41 12.68
C TYR A 812 22.11 23.20 11.28
N GLN A 813 22.67 23.86 10.27
CA GLN A 813 22.41 23.54 8.87
C GLN A 813 23.37 22.42 8.41
N PRO A 814 22.87 21.25 7.97
CA PRO A 814 23.70 20.19 7.40
C PRO A 814 24.29 20.58 6.04
#